data_AF-A0A7X8LIM3-F1
#
_entry.id   AF-A0A7X8LIM3-F1
#
_cell.length_a   1.000
_cell.length_b   1.000
_cell.length_c   1.000
_cell.angle_alpha   90.00
_cell.angle_beta   90.00
_cell.angle_gamma   90.00
#
_symmetry.space_group_name_H-M   'P 1'
#
loop_
_entity.id
_entity.type
_entity.pdbx_description
1 polymer ?
#
loop_
_entity_poly.entity_id
_entity_poly.type
_entity_poly.pdbx_seq_one_letter_code
_entity_poly.pdbx_strand_id
1 'polypeptide(L)'
;MTRNRLTTIIVTVTSLCMSATLATAQTKEKKIVDVPPADKLDPLTLQWAVRASVAQGVAWLTNRAAADDNGWIVPPNRTSRVVGHTNRVYRYSEQPTPLYEYENYTVYKRLPGADSQSARTLKPVTMRRVKRIIDPTGGPTRLVHDPNGPIVREVRVPIYERTGPDSWPYGRVGLNAMSLYALLKAGVSDEEPEMFNLAYGLSTFVEDFGVPDTTWDTAWLTAALSLWPDESAKKAARACASKLLDGQILDPPARGLWGPACVNVPLLAAAYIHEQNLSDLQTKAKLFAQKKSTSKPRLDAAINAENDLLHFQTDMKRIATLAMAFDQIDSFSIRLGDANSAEVIIGGLPHYIFNQNSADLESTALALFALRIASETGTLPTETWRPKMDGAVGVPPAEKTEAILARTANAIKNLQLRTGDWTESNIHQPVTAFDKMAQMIPGVPVNAGSFGKLFSAQTQLATLQGYASLANIGQIVGFERALGRFRGNFGAGLVAARKAITALPDRTSNKDVGGRAIPTEAYFFAGAACDAPGTRRREEFNSWMRMAYELASTQHTNGSWTAQANSWLFPTSFKARMDALPKLDRSKPAQIMDRSAAHVRANWTNPGSVNAYYAPDRQVIMTAQALLSLTSGAHPMFLSASLSDKPINSTMPDVVLRELSASTKVDWLYARADLTKDDLLLDISAPAMFLNGTADKLSDPDTRKRLSEYVRSGGIVIAFANTISDAELSLIKALPDLMIASCEEQGQLRNIAEDNALLGELAGRLRRPLNAVIRGNGRLAALFLQLAERGIPNESVFTPSEAAKIITVVLERSLDSSLLSPAYAHKLDDLGNPLELLQTSLQLLKAPPQKLEPPPPADPPPAAATPPAKQTTPAPKAAVTPRPPSPPPPPPTPRPPAADEVW
;
A
#
# COMPACT_ATOMS: atom_id res chain seq x y z
N MET A 1 29.45 -30.47 16.77
CA MET A 1 30.44 -30.13 15.74
C MET A 1 29.71 -29.97 14.40
N THR A 2 29.11 -28.80 14.15
CA THR A 2 28.31 -28.51 12.92
C THR A 2 28.15 -26.99 12.78
N ARG A 3 29.27 -26.25 12.77
CA ARG A 3 29.30 -24.79 12.51
C ARG A 3 30.24 -24.38 11.38
N ASN A 4 30.88 -25.33 10.68
CA ASN A 4 32.05 -25.06 9.82
C ASN A 4 31.82 -25.11 8.30
N ARG A 5 30.59 -25.20 7.78
CA ARG A 5 30.37 -25.26 6.31
C ARG A 5 29.94 -23.95 5.65
N LEU A 6 29.25 -23.03 6.35
CA LEU A 6 28.98 -21.69 5.79
C LEU A 6 30.17 -20.73 5.89
N THR A 7 30.98 -20.83 6.95
CA THR A 7 32.12 -19.93 7.20
C THR A 7 33.28 -20.17 6.22
N THR A 8 33.42 -21.40 5.70
CA THR A 8 34.58 -21.78 4.87
C THR A 8 34.46 -21.32 3.41
N ILE A 9 33.25 -21.13 2.88
CA ILE A 9 33.05 -20.58 1.53
C ILE A 9 33.24 -19.06 1.51
N ILE A 10 32.91 -18.37 2.60
CA ILE A 10 33.01 -16.90 2.71
C ILE A 10 34.46 -16.42 2.96
N VAL A 11 35.32 -17.24 3.58
CA VAL A 11 36.70 -16.85 3.93
C VAL A 11 37.74 -17.10 2.83
N THR A 12 37.45 -17.97 1.84
CA THR A 12 38.49 -18.37 0.86
C THR A 12 38.53 -17.48 -0.40
N VAL A 13 37.55 -16.59 -0.60
CA VAL A 13 37.52 -15.65 -1.75
C VAL A 13 38.01 -14.25 -1.37
N THR A 14 38.13 -13.94 -0.07
CA THR A 14 38.47 -12.61 0.45
C THR A 14 39.96 -12.24 0.33
N SER A 15 40.85 -13.18 -0.05
CA SER A 15 42.30 -12.96 0.00
C SER A 15 42.99 -12.64 -1.34
N LEU A 16 42.27 -12.49 -2.46
CA LEU A 16 42.91 -12.28 -3.78
C LEU A 16 42.53 -11.00 -4.55
N CYS A 17 41.76 -10.07 -3.96
CA CYS A 17 41.41 -8.79 -4.62
C CYS A 17 41.65 -7.54 -3.77
N MET A 18 42.55 -7.59 -2.79
CA MET A 18 43.12 -6.38 -2.19
C MET A 18 44.40 -5.99 -2.91
N SER A 19 44.30 -5.27 -4.03
CA SER A 19 45.28 -4.29 -4.53
C SER A 19 44.80 -3.70 -5.87
N ALA A 20 44.77 -2.36 -5.93
CA ALA A 20 44.45 -1.50 -7.09
C ALA A 20 42.94 -1.28 -7.37
N THR A 21 42.35 -0.08 -7.35
CA THR A 21 42.86 1.29 -7.22
C THR A 21 41.69 2.22 -6.87
N LEU A 22 41.89 3.12 -5.91
CA LEU A 22 41.08 4.33 -5.73
C LEU A 22 41.28 5.30 -6.93
N ALA A 23 40.29 6.17 -7.13
CA ALA A 23 40.27 7.36 -7.99
C ALA A 23 39.95 7.17 -9.49
N THR A 24 38.70 7.44 -9.86
CA THR A 24 38.29 8.60 -10.67
C THR A 24 36.78 8.51 -10.95
N ALA A 25 36.02 9.45 -10.39
CA ALA A 25 34.62 9.66 -10.74
C ALA A 25 34.56 10.30 -12.13
N GLN A 26 34.34 9.48 -13.16
CA GLN A 26 33.87 9.93 -14.46
C GLN A 26 32.58 9.18 -14.80
N THR A 27 31.57 9.96 -15.17
CA THR A 27 30.25 9.57 -15.66
C THR A 27 30.35 8.55 -16.79
N LYS A 28 30.31 7.26 -16.45
CA LYS A 28 30.00 6.18 -17.40
C LYS A 28 28.49 6.07 -17.54
N GLU A 29 28.00 6.16 -18.78
CA GLU A 29 26.66 5.70 -19.13
C GLU A 29 26.40 4.32 -18.49
N LYS A 30 25.44 4.25 -17.57
CA LYS A 30 25.02 2.98 -16.96
C LYS A 30 24.45 2.12 -18.09
N LYS A 31 25.16 1.05 -18.46
CA LYS A 31 24.70 -0.02 -19.35
C LYS A 31 23.24 -0.36 -19.01
N ILE A 32 22.36 -0.40 -20.02
CA ILE A 32 21.02 -0.98 -19.87
C ILE A 32 21.22 -2.38 -19.28
N VAL A 33 20.69 -2.61 -18.09
CA VAL A 33 20.72 -3.93 -17.45
C VAL A 33 19.65 -4.75 -18.16
N ASP A 34 20.04 -5.74 -18.96
CA ASP A 34 19.12 -6.75 -19.46
C ASP A 34 18.64 -7.57 -18.26
N VAL A 35 17.33 -7.50 -17.97
CA VAL A 35 16.71 -8.26 -16.88
C VAL A 35 16.56 -9.71 -17.33
N PRO A 36 17.23 -10.69 -16.68
CA PRO A 36 17.14 -12.09 -17.08
C PRO A 36 15.69 -12.60 -17.06
N PRO A 37 15.37 -13.61 -17.89
CA PRO A 37 14.19 -14.44 -17.70
C PRO A 37 14.13 -15.02 -16.28
N ALA A 38 12.92 -15.17 -15.72
CA ALA A 38 12.73 -15.60 -14.34
C ALA A 38 13.30 -17.00 -14.04
N ASP A 39 13.29 -17.91 -15.01
CA ASP A 39 13.87 -19.25 -14.94
C ASP A 39 15.40 -19.27 -14.81
N LYS A 40 16.06 -18.12 -15.02
CA LYS A 40 17.51 -17.94 -14.81
C LYS A 40 17.85 -17.23 -13.51
N LEU A 41 16.85 -16.77 -12.75
CA LEU A 41 17.07 -16.11 -11.48
C LEU A 41 16.90 -17.15 -10.37
N ASP A 42 17.96 -17.43 -9.61
CA ASP A 42 17.84 -18.25 -8.41
C ASP A 42 17.02 -17.49 -7.35
N PRO A 43 15.85 -18.02 -6.92
CA PRO A 43 14.96 -17.30 -5.99
C PRO A 43 15.61 -17.01 -4.64
N LEU A 44 16.48 -17.91 -4.16
CA LEU A 44 17.15 -17.77 -2.87
C LEU A 44 18.18 -16.64 -2.91
N THR A 45 19.06 -16.65 -3.90
CA THR A 45 20.07 -15.60 -4.11
C THR A 45 19.39 -14.25 -4.35
N LEU A 46 18.26 -14.23 -5.08
CA LEU A 46 17.48 -13.02 -5.27
C LEU A 46 16.89 -12.50 -3.95
N GLN A 47 16.34 -13.36 -3.09
CA GLN A 47 15.85 -12.96 -1.77
C GLN A 47 16.93 -12.30 -0.92
N TRP A 48 18.17 -12.81 -0.95
CA TRP A 48 19.29 -12.18 -0.24
C TRP A 48 19.63 -10.80 -0.80
N ALA A 49 19.62 -10.64 -2.12
CA ALA A 49 19.76 -9.33 -2.76
C ALA A 49 18.62 -8.38 -2.34
N VAL A 50 17.38 -8.86 -2.30
CA VAL A 50 16.20 -8.09 -1.88
C VAL A 50 16.33 -7.62 -0.43
N ARG A 51 16.66 -8.52 0.52
CA ARG A 51 16.86 -8.16 1.93
C ARG A 51 17.98 -7.15 2.11
N ALA A 52 19.11 -7.36 1.43
CA ALA A 52 20.23 -6.42 1.44
C ALA A 52 19.84 -5.04 0.89
N SER A 53 19.03 -5.00 -0.16
CA SER A 53 18.50 -3.76 -0.72
C SER A 53 17.52 -3.05 0.22
N VAL A 54 16.60 -3.79 0.86
CA VAL A 54 15.66 -3.25 1.84
C VAL A 54 16.42 -2.67 3.04
N ALA A 55 17.39 -3.40 3.59
CA ALA A 55 18.24 -2.93 4.69
C ALA A 55 18.96 -1.62 4.38
N GLN A 56 19.58 -1.52 3.20
CA GLN A 56 20.26 -0.29 2.77
C GLN A 56 19.28 0.88 2.53
N GLY A 57 18.10 0.63 1.96
CA GLY A 57 17.09 1.66 1.74
C GLY A 57 16.50 2.19 3.05
N VAL A 58 16.24 1.29 4.01
CA VAL A 58 15.82 1.65 5.37
C VAL A 58 16.89 2.50 6.04
N ALA A 59 18.14 2.05 6.04
CA ALA A 59 19.26 2.79 6.63
C ALA A 59 19.42 4.18 6.00
N TRP A 60 19.23 4.30 4.68
CA TRP A 60 19.31 5.59 4.00
C TRP A 60 18.22 6.58 4.46
N LEU A 61 16.97 6.11 4.60
CA LEU A 61 15.86 6.94 5.08
C LEU A 61 16.01 7.31 6.57
N THR A 62 16.36 6.34 7.43
CA THR A 62 16.53 6.60 8.87
C THR A 62 17.72 7.50 9.14
N ASN A 63 18.83 7.36 8.42
CA ASN A 63 19.97 8.29 8.53
C ASN A 63 19.60 9.72 8.16
N ARG A 64 18.69 9.93 7.20
CA ARG A 64 18.19 11.27 6.88
C ARG A 64 17.32 11.84 8.00
N ALA A 65 16.44 11.02 8.57
CA ALA A 65 15.64 11.43 9.73
C ALA A 65 16.55 11.78 10.92
N ALA A 66 17.56 10.95 11.21
CA ALA A 66 18.51 11.18 12.29
C ALA A 66 19.40 12.42 12.08
N ALA A 67 19.67 12.80 10.83
CA ALA A 67 20.44 13.99 10.50
C ALA A 67 19.64 15.31 10.67
N ASP A 68 18.32 15.23 10.84
CA ASP A 68 17.46 16.38 11.08
C ASP A 68 17.02 16.43 12.54
N ASP A 69 17.22 17.58 13.19
CA ASP A 69 16.91 17.75 14.62
C ASP A 69 15.43 17.51 14.98
N ASN A 70 14.51 17.60 14.00
CA ASN A 70 13.08 17.31 14.18
C ASN A 70 12.68 15.94 13.61
N GLY A 71 13.63 15.11 13.16
CA GLY A 71 13.34 13.78 12.62
C GLY A 71 12.82 13.78 11.17
N TRP A 72 12.88 14.90 10.44
CA TRP A 72 12.35 14.96 9.08
C TRP A 72 13.28 14.29 8.05
N ILE A 73 12.74 13.39 7.23
CA ILE A 73 13.46 12.81 6.09
C ILE A 73 13.60 13.82 4.96
N VAL A 74 12.56 14.63 4.76
CA VAL A 74 12.55 15.77 3.84
C VAL A 74 12.15 17.01 4.64
N PRO A 75 13.13 17.71 5.25
CA PRO A 75 12.82 18.83 6.12
C PRO A 75 12.16 19.99 5.35
N PRO A 76 11.43 20.86 6.06
CA PRO A 76 11.01 22.13 5.48
C PRO A 76 12.23 23.00 5.13
N ASN A 77 12.02 23.96 4.25
CA ASN A 77 12.98 25.04 4.06
C ASN A 77 12.90 25.96 5.29
N ARG A 78 13.81 25.78 6.24
CA ARG A 78 13.87 26.58 7.47
C ARG A 78 14.40 27.99 7.16
N THR A 79 13.65 29.00 7.57
CA THR A 79 14.13 30.40 7.59
C THR A 79 14.77 30.76 8.94
N SER A 80 14.60 29.88 9.91
CA SER A 80 15.04 30.02 11.29
C SER A 80 16.37 29.27 11.53
N ARG A 81 17.30 29.94 12.23
CA ARG A 81 18.58 29.35 12.61
C ARG A 81 18.43 28.64 13.95
N VAL A 82 18.98 27.44 14.11
CA VAL A 82 19.09 26.81 15.44
C VAL A 82 20.05 27.67 16.29
N VAL A 83 19.52 28.31 17.33
CA VAL A 83 20.27 29.17 18.27
C VAL A 83 20.56 28.47 19.58
N GLY A 84 19.90 27.36 19.85
CA GLY A 84 20.12 26.54 21.03
C GLY A 84 19.41 25.22 20.91
N HIS A 85 19.49 24.42 21.97
CA HIS A 85 18.66 23.24 22.13
C HIS A 85 18.01 23.32 23.51
N THR A 86 16.76 22.91 23.60
CA THR A 86 16.07 22.69 24.86
C THR A 86 15.80 21.21 25.02
N ASN A 87 15.78 20.71 26.24
CA ASN A 87 15.34 19.35 26.49
C ASN A 87 13.83 19.41 26.70
N ARG A 88 13.05 18.84 25.77
CA ARG A 88 11.65 18.52 26.06
C ARG A 88 11.64 17.22 26.83
N VAL A 89 11.15 17.31 28.06
CA VAL A 89 10.82 16.15 28.88
C VAL A 89 9.54 15.54 28.34
N TYR A 90 9.67 14.40 27.68
CA TYR A 90 8.54 13.53 27.39
C TYR A 90 8.40 12.54 28.52
N ARG A 91 7.18 12.38 28.99
CA ARG A 91 6.86 11.45 30.04
C ARG A 91 6.21 10.21 29.43
N TYR A 92 6.59 9.07 29.97
CA TYR A 92 6.13 7.77 29.57
C TYR A 92 5.65 7.05 30.81
N SER A 93 4.61 6.26 30.68
CA SER A 93 4.31 5.22 31.64
C SER A 93 4.67 3.88 31.03
N GLU A 94 5.33 3.04 31.82
CA GLU A 94 5.32 1.61 31.56
C GLU A 94 3.88 1.17 31.73
N GLN A 95 3.20 1.01 30.60
CA GLN A 95 1.89 0.42 30.58
C GLN A 95 2.07 -1.04 30.23
N PRO A 96 1.75 -1.94 31.15
CA PRO A 96 1.69 -3.33 30.80
C PRO A 96 0.52 -3.55 29.83
N THR A 97 0.73 -4.43 28.85
CA THR A 97 -0.33 -4.75 27.89
C THR A 97 -1.38 -5.63 28.59
N PRO A 98 -2.69 -5.30 28.52
CA PRO A 98 -3.69 -6.10 29.19
C PRO A 98 -3.82 -7.48 28.52
N LEU A 99 -3.79 -8.54 29.32
CA LEU A 99 -4.11 -9.88 28.90
C LEU A 99 -5.64 -10.06 28.98
N TYR A 100 -6.33 -10.26 27.86
CA TYR A 100 -7.80 -10.21 27.81
C TYR A 100 -8.48 -11.60 27.95
N GLU A 101 -9.54 -11.69 28.77
CA GLU A 101 -10.45 -12.85 28.83
C GLU A 101 -11.65 -12.49 27.96
N TYR A 102 -12.06 -13.36 27.05
CA TYR A 102 -13.21 -13.11 26.19
C TYR A 102 -14.43 -13.89 26.65
N GLU A 103 -15.61 -13.26 26.66
CA GLU A 103 -16.89 -13.94 26.89
C GLU A 103 -17.73 -13.92 25.64
N ASN A 104 -18.53 -14.96 25.60
CA ASN A 104 -19.43 -15.26 24.54
C ASN A 104 -20.82 -14.75 24.93
N TYR A 105 -21.36 -13.78 24.19
CA TYR A 105 -22.74 -13.31 24.35
C TYR A 105 -23.53 -13.53 23.07
N THR A 106 -24.82 -13.76 23.22
CA THR A 106 -25.67 -14.23 22.13
C THR A 106 -26.48 -13.08 21.57
N VAL A 107 -26.25 -12.75 20.30
CA VAL A 107 -26.98 -11.69 19.57
C VAL A 107 -27.80 -12.34 18.46
N TYR A 108 -29.06 -11.94 18.34
CA TYR A 108 -29.92 -12.45 17.29
C TYR A 108 -29.61 -11.72 15.97
N LYS A 109 -29.06 -12.44 14.98
CA LYS A 109 -28.79 -11.92 13.64
C LYS A 109 -29.54 -12.76 12.59
N ARG A 110 -29.95 -12.14 11.49
CA ARG A 110 -30.38 -12.86 10.29
C ARG A 110 -29.12 -13.25 9.52
N LEU A 111 -28.89 -14.55 9.37
CA LEU A 111 -27.73 -15.08 8.63
C LEU A 111 -28.02 -15.02 7.11
N PRO A 112 -27.10 -14.58 6.26
CA PRO A 112 -27.27 -14.66 4.81
C PRO A 112 -27.06 -16.11 4.33
N GLY A 113 -27.95 -16.59 3.46
CA GLY A 113 -27.68 -17.71 2.56
C GLY A 113 -28.43 -19.01 2.83
N ALA A 114 -29.69 -19.08 2.41
CA ALA A 114 -30.25 -20.14 1.56
C ALA A 114 -31.73 -19.82 1.31
N ASP A 115 -32.15 -19.86 0.04
CA ASP A 115 -33.53 -19.69 -0.37
C ASP A 115 -34.43 -20.78 0.23
N SER A 116 -34.98 -20.49 1.40
CA SER A 116 -36.27 -20.96 1.85
C SER A 116 -36.81 -19.90 2.81
N GLN A 117 -38.13 -19.73 2.92
CA GLN A 117 -38.71 -18.72 3.80
C GLN A 117 -38.27 -18.81 5.27
N SER A 118 -37.60 -19.89 5.69
CA SER A 118 -36.96 -20.06 6.99
C SER A 118 -35.72 -19.17 7.25
N ALA A 119 -35.11 -18.59 6.20
CA ALA A 119 -33.98 -17.65 6.31
C ALA A 119 -34.37 -16.24 6.83
N ARG A 120 -35.66 -15.99 7.10
CA ARG A 120 -36.16 -14.72 7.66
C ARG A 120 -36.21 -14.69 9.18
N THR A 121 -35.90 -15.79 9.86
CA THR A 121 -35.96 -15.90 11.31
C THR A 121 -34.60 -15.59 11.96
N LEU A 122 -34.61 -14.62 12.88
CA LEU A 122 -33.48 -14.22 13.71
C LEU A 122 -32.95 -15.44 14.48
N LYS A 123 -31.68 -15.81 14.29
CA LYS A 123 -31.02 -16.88 15.06
C LYS A 123 -30.03 -16.31 16.07
N PRO A 124 -29.96 -16.87 17.28
CA PRO A 124 -28.98 -16.48 18.28
C PRO A 124 -27.57 -16.88 17.81
N VAL A 125 -26.68 -15.89 17.63
CA VAL A 125 -25.26 -16.08 17.27
C VAL A 125 -24.40 -15.65 18.43
N THR A 126 -23.53 -16.54 18.89
CA THR A 126 -22.62 -16.32 20.01
C THR A 126 -21.39 -15.56 19.53
N MET A 127 -21.23 -14.29 19.93
CA MET A 127 -20.10 -13.43 19.60
C MET A 127 -19.18 -13.26 20.81
N ARG A 128 -17.87 -13.07 20.58
CA ARG A 128 -16.90 -12.75 21.63
C ARG A 128 -16.85 -11.25 21.87
N ARG A 129 -16.93 -10.84 23.13
CA ARG A 129 -16.47 -9.54 23.64
C ARG A 129 -15.42 -9.78 24.72
N VAL A 130 -14.61 -8.80 25.05
CA VAL A 130 -13.78 -8.88 26.26
C VAL A 130 -14.72 -9.06 27.45
N LYS A 131 -14.68 -10.23 28.10
CA LYS A 131 -15.40 -10.55 29.34
C LYS A 131 -14.91 -9.67 30.46
N ARG A 132 -13.59 -9.65 30.58
CA ARG A 132 -12.82 -8.90 31.55
C ARG A 132 -11.37 -9.02 31.15
N ILE A 133 -10.57 -8.12 31.67
CA ILE A 133 -9.13 -8.22 31.58
C ILE A 133 -8.70 -9.34 32.57
N ILE A 134 -8.02 -10.40 32.09
CA ILE A 134 -7.48 -11.50 32.93
C ILE A 134 -6.44 -10.93 33.86
N ASP A 135 -5.55 -10.14 33.29
CA ASP A 135 -4.49 -9.44 34.00
C ASP A 135 -4.24 -8.11 33.26
N PRO A 136 -4.61 -6.97 33.85
CA PRO A 136 -4.32 -5.65 33.28
C PRO A 136 -2.84 -5.41 33.09
N THR A 137 -2.01 -6.21 33.75
CA THR A 137 -0.57 -6.07 33.83
C THR A 137 0.25 -7.25 33.29
N GLY A 138 -0.40 -8.29 32.76
CA GLY A 138 0.23 -9.57 32.47
C GLY A 138 0.93 -9.70 31.10
N GLY A 139 0.74 -8.72 30.21
CA GLY A 139 1.47 -8.62 28.95
C GLY A 139 2.80 -7.85 29.10
N PRO A 140 3.71 -7.96 28.12
CA PRO A 140 4.98 -7.22 28.15
C PRO A 140 4.74 -5.72 28.35
N THR A 141 5.53 -5.13 29.23
CA THR A 141 5.53 -3.70 29.50
C THR A 141 6.02 -2.96 28.27
N ARG A 142 5.21 -2.01 27.79
CA ARG A 142 5.63 -1.08 26.73
C ARG A 142 5.63 0.34 27.26
N LEU A 143 6.53 1.14 26.73
CA LEU A 143 6.58 2.57 27.03
C LEU A 143 5.52 3.27 26.20
N VAL A 144 4.45 3.72 26.84
CA VAL A 144 3.41 4.53 26.21
C VAL A 144 3.64 5.97 26.62
N HIS A 145 3.60 6.88 25.65
CA HIS A 145 3.67 8.30 25.93
C HIS A 145 2.49 8.68 26.84
N ASP A 146 2.81 9.23 28.00
CA ASP A 146 1.87 9.60 29.03
C ASP A 146 2.34 10.93 29.62
N PRO A 147 1.62 12.04 29.37
CA PRO A 147 1.99 13.36 29.88
C PRO A 147 2.21 13.40 31.41
N ASN A 148 1.67 12.43 32.16
CA ASN A 148 1.83 12.30 33.61
C ASN A 148 2.68 11.09 34.02
N GLY A 149 3.29 10.39 33.06
CA GLY A 149 4.03 9.16 33.28
C GLY A 149 5.30 9.34 34.14
N PRO A 150 5.69 8.32 34.93
CA PRO A 150 6.85 8.39 35.82
C PRO A 150 8.19 8.34 35.09
N ILE A 151 8.23 7.85 33.84
CA ILE A 151 9.46 7.65 33.08
C ILE A 151 9.70 8.88 32.23
N VAL A 152 10.73 9.65 32.59
CA VAL A 152 11.12 10.85 31.86
C VAL A 152 12.16 10.47 30.82
N ARG A 153 11.86 10.71 29.54
CA ARG A 153 12.88 10.77 28.48
C ARG A 153 13.06 12.22 28.08
N GLU A 154 14.28 12.70 28.19
CA GLU A 154 14.66 14.00 27.65
C GLU A 154 14.97 13.84 26.17
N VAL A 155 14.12 14.43 25.33
CA VAL A 155 14.41 14.57 23.91
C VAL A 155 14.95 15.97 23.70
N ARG A 156 16.14 16.04 23.11
CA ARG A 156 16.78 17.29 22.75
C ARG A 156 16.05 17.87 21.54
N VAL A 157 15.37 19.00 21.73
CA VAL A 157 14.61 19.71 20.70
C VAL A 157 15.33 21.03 20.38
N PRO A 158 15.57 21.36 19.11
CA PRO A 158 16.22 22.62 18.74
C PRO A 158 15.36 23.84 19.14
N ILE A 159 16.03 24.89 19.65
CA ILE A 159 15.45 26.23 19.79
C ILE A 159 15.86 27.03 18.56
N TYR A 160 14.86 27.49 17.83
CA TYR A 160 15.02 28.28 16.61
C TYR A 160 14.99 29.79 16.89
N GLU A 161 15.84 30.54 16.19
CA GLU A 161 15.80 32.00 16.15
C GLU A 161 14.52 32.42 15.45
N ARG A 162 13.81 33.41 15.99
CA ARG A 162 12.48 33.82 15.49
C ARG A 162 12.62 34.72 14.25
N THR A 163 13.31 34.24 13.20
CA THR A 163 13.56 34.98 11.95
C THR A 163 12.50 34.76 10.87
N GLY A 164 11.60 33.77 11.02
CA GLY A 164 10.46 33.57 10.12
C GLY A 164 9.83 32.17 10.22
N PRO A 165 8.69 31.94 9.55
CA PRO A 165 8.03 30.64 9.49
C PRO A 165 8.79 29.64 8.60
N ASP A 166 8.66 28.36 8.90
CA ASP A 166 9.16 27.27 8.06
C ASP A 166 8.36 27.18 6.76
N SER A 167 9.03 26.88 5.64
CA SER A 167 8.37 26.72 4.35
C SER A 167 8.31 25.24 3.92
N TRP A 168 7.10 24.77 3.65
CA TRP A 168 6.80 23.46 3.09
C TRP A 168 6.41 23.56 1.60
N PRO A 169 7.36 23.30 0.70
CA PRO A 169 7.08 23.03 -0.69
C PRO A 169 6.01 21.94 -0.89
N TYR A 170 5.34 21.99 -2.04
CA TYR A 170 4.24 21.09 -2.38
C TYR A 170 4.66 19.62 -2.25
N GLY A 171 3.81 18.81 -1.60
CA GLY A 171 3.96 17.36 -1.51
C GLY A 171 4.99 16.86 -0.48
N ARG A 172 5.73 17.75 0.20
CA ARG A 172 6.77 17.34 1.17
C ARG A 172 6.20 16.72 2.45
N VAL A 173 5.04 17.19 2.90
CA VAL A 173 4.35 16.59 4.06
C VAL A 173 3.96 15.15 3.72
N GLY A 174 3.33 14.94 2.57
CA GLY A 174 2.98 13.62 2.04
C GLY A 174 4.21 12.75 1.79
N LEU A 175 5.36 13.32 1.40
CA LEU A 175 6.58 12.56 1.20
C LEU A 175 7.19 12.03 2.50
N ASN A 176 7.16 12.83 3.57
CA ASN A 176 7.54 12.36 4.90
C ASN A 176 6.57 11.27 5.40
N ALA A 177 5.26 11.45 5.19
CA ALA A 177 4.26 10.44 5.53
C ALA A 177 4.43 9.14 4.72
N MET A 178 4.69 9.24 3.41
CA MET A 178 5.01 8.09 2.55
C MET A 178 6.24 7.33 3.05
N SER A 179 7.27 8.05 3.48
CA SER A 179 8.50 7.46 4.01
C SER A 179 8.24 6.74 5.34
N LEU A 180 7.46 7.36 6.25
CA LEU A 180 7.01 6.70 7.48
C LEU A 180 6.23 5.41 7.17
N TYR A 181 5.29 5.46 6.23
CA TYR A 181 4.54 4.28 5.79
C TYR A 181 5.46 3.19 5.24
N ALA A 182 6.44 3.54 4.39
CA ALA A 182 7.40 2.60 3.83
C ALA A 182 8.30 1.97 4.91
N LEU A 183 8.77 2.75 5.88
CA LEU A 183 9.58 2.26 7.00
C LEU A 183 8.79 1.31 7.91
N LEU A 184 7.53 1.66 8.24
CA LEU A 184 6.63 0.78 9.00
C LEU A 184 6.38 -0.54 8.25
N LYS A 185 6.17 -0.47 6.92
CA LYS A 185 6.00 -1.67 6.10
C LYS A 185 7.27 -2.51 6.01
N ALA A 186 8.45 -1.89 5.95
CA ALA A 186 9.75 -2.56 6.03
C ALA A 186 10.06 -3.15 7.42
N GLY A 187 9.16 -2.96 8.40
CA GLY A 187 9.25 -3.56 9.73
C GLY A 187 10.11 -2.78 10.72
N VAL A 188 10.44 -1.51 10.43
CA VAL A 188 11.12 -0.63 11.38
C VAL A 188 10.21 -0.39 12.58
N SER A 189 10.76 -0.51 13.79
CA SER A 189 9.98 -0.36 15.01
C SER A 189 9.51 1.08 15.19
N ASP A 190 8.28 1.22 15.66
CA ASP A 190 7.68 2.47 16.13
C ASP A 190 8.32 3.01 17.42
N GLU A 191 9.17 2.22 18.09
CA GLU A 191 9.94 2.63 19.26
C GLU A 191 11.24 3.37 18.90
N GLU A 192 11.68 3.31 17.63
CA GLU A 192 12.86 4.03 17.17
C GLU A 192 12.63 5.55 17.27
N PRO A 193 13.57 6.33 17.83
CA PRO A 193 13.39 7.77 18.04
C PRO A 193 13.05 8.54 16.76
N GLU A 194 13.68 8.16 15.64
CA GLU A 194 13.47 8.77 14.32
C GLU A 194 12.02 8.56 13.85
N MET A 195 11.48 7.38 14.08
CA MET A 195 10.10 7.03 13.70
C MET A 195 9.09 7.79 14.53
N PHE A 196 9.32 7.86 15.84
CA PHE A 196 8.48 8.61 16.76
C PHE A 196 8.44 10.10 16.42
N ASN A 197 9.60 10.73 16.23
CA ASN A 197 9.70 12.15 15.90
C ASN A 197 8.97 12.48 14.58
N LEU A 198 9.15 11.62 13.57
CA LEU A 198 8.49 11.78 12.27
C LEU A 198 6.95 11.68 12.39
N ALA A 199 6.44 10.64 13.06
CA ALA A 199 5.00 10.44 13.24
C ALA A 199 4.36 11.55 14.09
N TYR A 200 5.04 11.96 15.16
CA TYR A 200 4.61 13.05 16.03
C TYR A 200 4.56 14.38 15.28
N GLY A 201 5.61 14.71 14.51
CA GLY A 201 5.67 15.93 13.70
C GLY A 201 4.53 15.98 12.68
N LEU A 202 4.23 14.86 12.00
CA LEU A 202 3.12 14.77 11.04
C LEU A 202 1.76 14.95 11.71
N SER A 203 1.55 14.34 12.88
CA SER A 203 0.31 14.44 13.64
C SER A 203 0.08 15.87 14.14
N THR A 204 1.13 16.48 14.69
CA THR A 204 1.13 17.87 15.17
C THR A 204 0.88 18.85 14.02
N PHE A 205 1.45 18.61 12.84
CA PHE A 205 1.19 19.44 11.66
C PHE A 205 -0.31 19.49 11.31
N VAL A 206 -0.99 18.34 11.35
CA VAL A 206 -2.45 18.26 11.09
C VAL A 206 -3.26 18.94 12.19
N GLU A 207 -2.82 18.85 13.44
CA GLU A 207 -3.46 19.49 14.58
C GLU A 207 -3.34 21.03 14.54
N ASP A 208 -2.14 21.55 14.30
CA ASP A 208 -1.85 22.98 14.33
C ASP A 208 -2.39 23.72 13.09
N PHE A 209 -2.22 23.12 11.90
CA PHE A 209 -2.50 23.80 10.64
C PHE A 209 -3.76 23.30 9.94
N GLY A 210 -4.30 22.14 10.31
CA GLY A 210 -5.45 21.50 9.67
C GLY A 210 -5.06 20.43 8.66
N VAL A 211 -6.07 19.80 8.07
CA VAL A 211 -5.86 18.72 7.09
C VAL A 211 -5.45 19.34 5.74
N PRO A 212 -4.37 18.90 5.09
CA PRO A 212 -3.96 19.42 3.78
C PRO A 212 -5.08 19.36 2.71
N ASP A 213 -4.98 20.22 1.69
CA ASP A 213 -5.96 20.29 0.60
C ASP A 213 -5.50 19.54 -0.67
N THR A 214 -4.28 18.99 -0.67
CA THR A 214 -3.78 18.18 -1.79
C THR A 214 -4.13 16.72 -1.57
N THR A 215 -4.53 16.00 -2.63
CA THR A 215 -4.82 14.57 -2.53
C THR A 215 -3.58 13.77 -2.15
N TRP A 216 -2.40 14.19 -2.66
CA TRP A 216 -1.12 13.57 -2.34
C TRP A 216 -0.80 13.59 -0.83
N ASP A 217 -0.83 14.78 -0.21
CA ASP A 217 -0.48 14.92 1.21
C ASP A 217 -1.53 14.22 2.09
N THR A 218 -2.82 14.40 1.77
CA THR A 218 -3.93 13.82 2.53
C THR A 218 -3.93 12.30 2.48
N ALA A 219 -3.68 11.71 1.30
CA ALA A 219 -3.66 10.26 1.14
C ALA A 219 -2.47 9.62 1.88
N TRP A 220 -1.26 10.17 1.76
CA TRP A 220 -0.10 9.61 2.47
C TRP A 220 -0.18 9.81 3.98
N LEU A 221 -0.69 10.95 4.47
CA LEU A 221 -0.98 11.14 5.89
C LEU A 221 -2.01 10.12 6.38
N THR A 222 -3.08 9.89 5.61
CA THR A 222 -4.09 8.88 5.94
C THR A 222 -3.45 7.49 6.07
N ALA A 223 -2.66 7.06 5.07
CA ALA A 223 -2.04 5.75 5.07
C ALA A 223 -1.04 5.56 6.23
N ALA A 224 -0.15 6.53 6.45
CA ALA A 224 0.92 6.43 7.46
C ALA A 224 0.37 6.50 8.89
N LEU A 225 -0.45 7.52 9.19
CA LEU A 225 -0.96 7.74 10.55
C LEU A 225 -2.02 6.70 10.94
N SER A 226 -2.64 6.02 9.98
CA SER A 226 -3.53 4.88 10.27
C SER A 226 -2.79 3.65 10.80
N LEU A 227 -1.54 3.45 10.39
CA LEU A 227 -0.70 2.35 10.88
C LEU A 227 -0.03 2.68 12.21
N TRP A 228 0.13 3.95 12.54
CA TRP A 228 0.77 4.38 13.77
C TRP A 228 -0.10 4.02 14.99
N PRO A 229 0.47 3.46 16.07
CA PRO A 229 -0.31 2.92 17.19
C PRO A 229 -1.01 3.99 18.04
N ASP A 230 -0.49 5.22 18.06
CA ASP A 230 -0.96 6.30 18.92
C ASP A 230 -2.33 6.86 18.51
N GLU A 231 -3.20 7.15 19.49
CA GLU A 231 -4.56 7.61 19.22
C GLU A 231 -4.64 9.04 18.68
N SER A 232 -3.68 9.91 18.98
CA SER A 232 -3.64 11.26 18.38
C SER A 232 -3.38 11.16 16.87
N ALA A 233 -2.44 10.30 16.47
CA ALA A 233 -2.19 9.98 15.07
C ALA A 233 -3.43 9.36 14.39
N LYS A 234 -4.11 8.40 15.04
CA LYS A 234 -5.34 7.83 14.48
C LYS A 234 -6.48 8.83 14.37
N LYS A 235 -6.58 9.80 15.28
CA LYS A 235 -7.55 10.91 15.19
C LYS A 235 -7.25 11.79 13.96
N ALA A 236 -5.99 12.13 13.73
CA ALA A 236 -5.56 12.83 12.52
C ALA A 236 -5.86 11.99 11.27
N ALA A 237 -5.57 10.68 11.29
CA ALA A 237 -5.85 9.77 10.19
C ALA A 237 -7.36 9.69 9.85
N ARG A 238 -8.25 9.63 10.85
CA ARG A 238 -9.71 9.67 10.67
C ARG A 238 -10.16 10.99 10.02
N ALA A 239 -9.57 12.12 10.43
CA ALA A 239 -9.87 13.42 9.84
C ALA A 239 -9.42 13.48 8.37
N CYS A 240 -8.19 13.02 8.08
CA CYS A 240 -7.68 12.92 6.71
C CYS A 240 -8.52 11.97 5.85
N ALA A 241 -8.92 10.80 6.36
CA ALA A 241 -9.77 9.84 5.65
C ALA A 241 -11.17 10.41 5.35
N SER A 242 -11.79 11.11 6.31
CA SER A 242 -13.07 11.79 6.09
C SER A 242 -12.95 12.85 5.00
N LYS A 243 -11.91 13.68 5.03
CA LYS A 243 -11.67 14.68 4.00
C LYS A 243 -11.39 14.04 2.64
N LEU A 244 -10.63 12.95 2.63
CA LEU A 244 -10.33 12.20 1.41
C LEU A 244 -11.62 11.67 0.77
N LEU A 245 -12.55 11.11 1.55
CA LEU A 245 -13.87 10.72 1.07
C LEU A 245 -14.66 11.92 0.49
N ASP A 246 -14.69 13.03 1.21
CA ASP A 246 -15.38 14.26 0.79
C ASP A 246 -14.73 14.94 -0.43
N GLY A 247 -13.43 14.71 -0.67
CA GLY A 247 -12.70 15.24 -1.81
C GLY A 247 -13.09 14.60 -3.16
N GLN A 248 -13.98 13.61 -3.16
CA GLN A 248 -14.53 13.05 -4.38
C GLN A 248 -15.31 14.12 -5.15
N ILE A 249 -15.04 14.23 -6.46
CA ILE A 249 -15.75 15.17 -7.31
C ILE A 249 -17.20 14.70 -7.49
N LEU A 250 -18.14 15.60 -7.23
CA LEU A 250 -19.57 15.29 -7.25
C LEU A 250 -20.21 15.60 -8.61
N ASP A 251 -19.67 16.56 -9.36
CA ASP A 251 -20.28 17.02 -10.61
C ASP A 251 -19.71 16.28 -11.83
N PRO A 252 -20.53 15.97 -12.86
CA PRO A 252 -20.02 15.44 -14.12
C PRO A 252 -19.18 16.50 -14.86
N PRO A 253 -18.26 16.09 -15.76
CA PRO A 253 -17.95 14.71 -16.15
C PRO A 253 -17.06 13.90 -15.20
N ALA A 254 -16.40 14.52 -14.21
CA ALA A 254 -15.48 13.83 -13.30
C ALA A 254 -16.13 13.17 -12.07
N ARG A 255 -17.46 13.11 -12.02
CA ARG A 255 -18.21 12.55 -10.89
C ARG A 255 -17.69 11.17 -10.48
N GLY A 256 -17.36 11.01 -9.20
CA GLY A 256 -16.86 9.76 -8.63
C GLY A 256 -15.34 9.60 -8.60
N LEU A 257 -14.59 10.56 -9.15
CA LEU A 257 -13.12 10.54 -9.23
C LEU A 257 -12.50 11.57 -8.26
N TRP A 258 -11.17 11.46 -8.10
CA TRP A 258 -10.34 12.45 -7.43
C TRP A 258 -9.39 13.12 -8.42
N GLY A 259 -8.90 14.29 -8.04
CA GLY A 259 -7.79 14.93 -8.72
C GLY A 259 -6.77 15.49 -7.74
N PRO A 260 -5.90 16.40 -8.19
CA PRO A 260 -4.81 16.92 -7.38
C PRO A 260 -5.25 17.69 -6.12
N ALA A 261 -6.44 18.29 -6.14
CA ALA A 261 -7.03 18.96 -4.98
C ALA A 261 -8.10 18.07 -4.33
N CYS A 262 -8.09 18.01 -3.01
CA CYS A 262 -8.96 17.19 -2.17
C CYS A 262 -9.90 18.11 -1.38
N VAL A 263 -10.86 18.73 -2.07
CA VAL A 263 -11.77 19.72 -1.49
C VAL A 263 -13.19 19.44 -1.98
N ASN A 264 -14.14 19.32 -1.03
CA ASN A 264 -15.56 19.27 -1.33
C ASN A 264 -16.06 20.68 -1.67
N VAL A 265 -16.07 21.00 -2.96
CA VAL A 265 -16.41 22.33 -3.48
C VAL A 265 -17.83 22.78 -3.09
N PRO A 266 -18.89 21.96 -3.24
CA PRO A 266 -20.23 22.33 -2.76
C PRO A 266 -20.30 22.59 -1.25
N LEU A 267 -19.64 21.76 -0.44
CA LEU A 267 -19.61 21.96 1.02
C LEU A 267 -18.86 23.24 1.39
N LEU A 268 -17.73 23.52 0.74
CA LEU A 268 -16.96 24.74 0.93
C LEU A 268 -17.79 25.99 0.56
N ALA A 269 -18.55 25.93 -0.53
CA ALA A 269 -19.42 27.04 -0.93
C ALA A 269 -20.51 27.32 0.11
N ALA A 270 -21.12 26.27 0.67
CA ALA A 270 -22.09 26.41 1.76
C ALA A 270 -21.44 26.95 3.04
N ALA A 271 -20.21 26.52 3.34
CA ALA A 271 -19.45 26.98 4.50
C ALA A 271 -19.13 28.48 4.42
N TYR A 272 -18.72 29.01 3.26
CA TYR A 272 -18.50 30.45 3.11
C TYR A 272 -19.76 31.29 3.30
N ILE A 273 -20.89 30.83 2.79
CA ILE A 273 -22.17 31.53 3.01
C ILE A 273 -22.50 31.54 4.51
N HIS A 274 -22.28 30.44 5.21
CA HIS A 274 -22.51 30.37 6.66
C HIS A 274 -21.54 31.26 7.44
N GLU A 275 -20.25 31.26 7.09
CA GLU A 275 -19.23 32.15 7.68
C GLU A 275 -19.64 33.62 7.56
N GLN A 276 -20.09 34.04 6.38
CA GLN A 276 -20.55 35.41 6.15
C GLN A 276 -21.76 35.76 7.04
N ASN A 277 -22.70 34.84 7.21
CA ASN A 277 -23.84 35.03 8.11
C ASN A 277 -23.40 35.19 9.58
N LEU A 278 -22.43 34.39 10.03
CA LEU A 278 -21.86 34.50 11.38
C LEU A 278 -21.11 35.84 11.56
N SER A 279 -20.35 36.27 10.55
CA SER A 279 -19.65 37.57 10.55
C SER A 279 -20.62 38.75 10.64
N ASP A 280 -21.74 38.70 9.92
CA ASP A 280 -22.80 39.71 9.99
C ASP A 280 -23.47 39.75 11.38
N LEU A 281 -23.69 38.57 11.99
CA LEU A 281 -24.22 38.46 13.36
C LEU A 281 -23.25 39.02 14.40
N GLN A 282 -21.96 38.68 14.29
CA GLN A 282 -20.90 39.21 15.16
C GLN A 282 -20.83 40.74 15.06
N THR A 283 -20.85 41.28 13.84
CA THR A 283 -20.83 42.73 13.60
C THR A 283 -22.05 43.41 14.23
N LYS A 284 -23.26 42.86 14.03
CA LYS A 284 -24.48 43.37 14.65
C LYS A 284 -24.40 43.32 16.18
N ALA A 285 -23.95 42.20 16.75
CA ALA A 285 -23.81 42.03 18.20
C ALA A 285 -22.81 43.01 18.81
N LYS A 286 -21.64 43.21 18.18
CA LYS A 286 -20.64 44.21 18.59
C LYS A 286 -21.22 45.63 18.55
N LEU A 287 -21.94 46.01 17.49
CA LEU A 287 -22.61 47.31 17.41
C LEU A 287 -23.70 47.48 18.49
N PHE A 288 -24.47 46.44 18.81
CA PHE A 288 -25.48 46.49 19.87
C PHE A 288 -24.87 46.59 21.28
N ALA A 289 -23.74 45.92 21.52
CA ALA A 289 -22.98 46.02 22.75
C ALA A 289 -22.38 47.43 22.93
N GLN A 290 -21.80 48.01 21.87
CA GLN A 290 -21.27 49.38 21.89
C GLN A 290 -22.34 50.43 22.19
N LYS A 291 -23.55 50.27 21.65
CA LYS A 291 -24.68 51.19 21.91
C LYS A 291 -25.14 51.22 23.38
N LYS A 292 -24.87 50.17 24.17
CA LYS A 292 -25.14 50.12 25.61
C LYS A 292 -24.06 49.28 26.32
N SER A 293 -22.89 49.87 26.51
CA SER A 293 -21.69 49.21 27.04
C SER A 293 -21.81 48.68 28.48
N THR A 294 -22.86 49.06 29.22
CA THR A 294 -23.11 48.59 30.59
C THR A 294 -23.97 47.33 30.67
N SER A 295 -24.54 46.84 29.55
CA SER A 295 -25.42 45.68 29.55
C SER A 295 -24.63 44.37 29.42
N LYS A 296 -24.46 43.66 30.53
CA LYS A 296 -23.78 42.35 30.58
C LYS A 296 -24.34 41.33 29.57
N PRO A 297 -25.67 41.13 29.41
CA PRO A 297 -26.20 40.20 28.41
C PRO A 297 -25.81 40.53 26.96
N ARG A 298 -25.61 41.81 26.64
CA ARG A 298 -25.23 42.23 25.27
C ARG A 298 -23.74 42.06 25.03
N LEU A 299 -22.91 42.27 26.04
CA LEU A 299 -21.49 41.95 26.00
C LEU A 299 -21.28 40.44 25.84
N ASP A 300 -22.00 39.63 26.64
CA ASP A 300 -21.95 38.17 26.56
C ASP A 300 -22.39 37.67 25.17
N ALA A 301 -23.44 38.26 24.59
CA ALA A 301 -23.88 37.93 23.23
C ALA A 301 -22.84 38.27 22.15
N ALA A 302 -22.10 39.37 22.30
CA ALA A 302 -21.03 39.74 21.38
C ALA A 302 -19.83 38.79 21.49
N ILE A 303 -19.45 38.38 22.70
CA ILE A 303 -18.40 37.39 22.96
C ILE A 303 -18.80 36.03 22.38
N ASN A 304 -20.05 35.58 22.60
CA ASN A 304 -20.53 34.31 22.06
C ASN A 304 -20.53 34.31 20.53
N ALA A 305 -21.02 35.38 19.88
CA ALA A 305 -20.98 35.48 18.42
C ALA A 305 -19.54 35.49 17.85
N GLU A 306 -18.58 36.05 18.60
CA GLU A 306 -17.16 35.99 18.23
C GLU A 306 -16.56 34.60 18.40
N ASN A 307 -16.89 33.90 19.50
CA ASN A 307 -16.47 32.51 19.72
C ASN A 307 -17.07 31.56 18.69
N ASP A 308 -18.35 31.74 18.33
CA ASP A 308 -19.05 30.91 17.34
C ASP A 308 -18.38 31.04 15.96
N LEU A 309 -18.05 32.26 15.53
CA LEU A 309 -17.30 32.49 14.29
C LEU A 309 -15.91 31.86 14.33
N LEU A 310 -15.17 32.03 15.43
CA LEU A 310 -13.82 31.47 15.58
C LEU A 310 -13.83 29.93 15.58
N HIS A 311 -14.80 29.32 16.28
CA HIS A 311 -14.99 27.88 16.28
C HIS A 311 -15.33 27.36 14.87
N PHE A 312 -16.20 28.05 14.15
CA PHE A 312 -16.56 27.69 12.78
C PHE A 312 -15.36 27.78 11.82
N GLN A 313 -14.55 28.84 11.91
CA GLN A 313 -13.32 29.00 11.12
C GLN A 313 -12.29 27.90 11.42
N THR A 314 -12.23 27.44 12.68
CA THR A 314 -11.38 26.29 13.05
C THR A 314 -11.89 25.00 12.40
N ASP A 315 -13.20 24.78 12.39
CA ASP A 315 -13.84 23.64 11.73
C ASP A 315 -13.66 23.68 10.21
N MET A 316 -13.65 24.86 9.59
CA MET A 316 -13.40 25.03 8.15
C MET A 316 -12.02 24.51 7.72
N LYS A 317 -10.99 24.56 8.57
CA LYS A 317 -9.67 23.98 8.28
C LYS A 317 -9.71 22.46 8.05
N ARG A 318 -10.73 21.77 8.57
CA ARG A 318 -10.93 20.34 8.27
C ARG A 318 -11.45 20.13 6.84
N ILE A 319 -12.20 21.10 6.31
CA ILE A 319 -12.83 21.03 4.99
C ILE A 319 -11.86 21.52 3.91
N ALA A 320 -11.24 22.69 4.11
CA ALA A 320 -10.33 23.30 3.16
C ALA A 320 -9.38 24.32 3.83
N THR A 321 -8.17 23.88 4.14
CA THR A 321 -7.15 24.69 4.83
C THR A 321 -6.64 25.84 3.97
N LEU A 322 -6.37 25.57 2.69
CA LEU A 322 -5.84 26.55 1.74
C LEU A 322 -6.92 27.43 1.14
N ALA A 323 -8.17 26.95 1.10
CA ALA A 323 -9.25 27.72 0.50
C ALA A 323 -9.46 29.09 1.15
N MET A 324 -9.15 29.23 2.44
CA MET A 324 -9.20 30.49 3.18
C MET A 324 -8.25 31.58 2.61
N ALA A 325 -7.31 31.21 1.75
CA ALA A 325 -6.45 32.17 1.04
C ALA A 325 -7.12 32.81 -0.18
N PHE A 326 -8.36 32.42 -0.53
CA PHE A 326 -9.17 32.96 -1.62
C PHE A 326 -8.39 33.17 -2.93
N ASP A 327 -8.13 34.43 -3.28
CA ASP A 327 -7.51 34.78 -4.53
C ASP A 327 -6.06 34.27 -4.59
N GLN A 328 -5.42 33.94 -3.47
CA GLN A 328 -4.07 33.39 -3.39
C GLN A 328 -4.03 31.86 -3.26
N ILE A 329 -5.16 31.16 -3.38
CA ILE A 329 -5.20 29.70 -3.17
C ILE A 329 -4.23 28.90 -4.06
N ASP A 330 -3.93 29.38 -5.26
CA ASP A 330 -2.96 28.81 -6.20
C ASP A 330 -1.61 29.57 -6.15
N SER A 331 -1.30 30.21 -5.02
CA SER A 331 -0.03 30.90 -4.75
C SER A 331 1.15 29.91 -4.58
N PHE A 332 2.39 30.32 -4.81
CA PHE A 332 3.58 29.49 -4.46
C PHE A 332 3.83 29.46 -2.96
N SER A 333 3.32 30.46 -2.26
CA SER A 333 3.56 30.70 -0.86
C SER A 333 2.27 31.23 -0.28
N ILE A 334 1.71 30.47 0.66
CA ILE A 334 0.55 30.81 1.45
C ILE A 334 0.97 30.66 2.90
N ARG A 335 0.84 31.75 3.66
CA ARG A 335 1.08 31.74 5.10
C ARG A 335 -0.16 31.18 5.79
N LEU A 336 0.04 30.18 6.63
CA LEU A 336 -0.97 29.58 7.49
C LEU A 336 -0.57 29.74 8.95
N GLY A 337 -1.58 29.79 9.82
CA GLY A 337 -1.40 29.93 11.25
C GLY A 337 -1.42 31.39 11.71
N ASP A 338 -1.15 31.59 13.00
CA ASP A 338 -1.12 32.90 13.65
C ASP A 338 0.33 33.26 14.00
N ALA A 339 0.75 34.46 13.59
CA ALA A 339 2.09 35.00 13.85
C ALA A 339 2.47 34.99 15.35
N ASN A 340 1.50 35.03 16.24
CA ASN A 340 1.72 35.01 17.69
C ASN A 340 1.85 33.60 18.28
N SER A 341 1.45 32.55 17.55
CA SER A 341 1.53 31.14 17.98
C SER A 341 2.44 30.35 17.05
N ALA A 342 1.88 29.62 16.09
CA ALA A 342 2.59 28.85 15.08
C ALA A 342 2.22 29.37 13.68
N GLU A 343 3.22 29.69 12.86
CA GLU A 343 3.05 30.12 11.49
C GLU A 343 3.89 29.22 10.56
N VAL A 344 3.36 28.89 9.40
CA VAL A 344 4.02 28.09 8.37
C VAL A 344 3.73 28.65 6.99
N ILE A 345 4.68 28.53 6.05
CA ILE A 345 4.46 28.82 4.64
C ILE A 345 4.25 27.51 3.91
N ILE A 346 3.15 27.35 3.18
CA ILE A 346 2.91 26.18 2.34
C ILE A 346 2.69 26.54 0.87
N GLY A 347 2.97 25.59 -0.01
CA GLY A 347 2.63 25.70 -1.43
C GLY A 347 1.11 25.67 -1.65
N GLY A 348 0.61 26.53 -2.54
CA GLY A 348 -0.80 26.55 -2.91
C GLY A 348 -1.24 25.38 -3.79
N LEU A 349 -2.50 25.40 -4.18
CA LEU A 349 -3.11 24.32 -4.95
C LEU A 349 -2.69 24.34 -6.42
N PRO A 350 -2.65 23.17 -7.09
CA PRO A 350 -2.36 23.06 -8.53
C PRO A 350 -3.38 23.76 -9.44
N HIS A 351 -4.49 24.26 -8.90
CA HIS A 351 -5.49 25.03 -9.62
C HIS A 351 -6.30 25.94 -8.72
N TYR A 352 -6.90 26.96 -9.34
CA TYR A 352 -7.87 27.84 -8.72
C TYR A 352 -9.24 27.13 -8.57
N ILE A 353 -9.50 26.54 -7.41
CA ILE A 353 -10.67 25.67 -7.16
C ILE A 353 -12.04 26.36 -7.34
N PHE A 354 -12.06 27.69 -7.38
CA PHE A 354 -13.29 28.46 -7.49
C PHE A 354 -13.89 28.47 -8.89
N ASN A 355 -13.06 28.33 -9.93
CA ASN A 355 -13.54 28.32 -11.32
C ASN A 355 -13.40 26.95 -11.98
N GLN A 356 -12.48 26.10 -11.51
CA GLN A 356 -12.15 24.85 -12.16
C GLN A 356 -11.90 23.74 -11.15
N ASN A 357 -12.23 22.53 -11.56
CA ASN A 357 -11.81 21.30 -10.90
C ASN A 357 -11.13 20.39 -11.93
N SER A 358 -10.24 19.51 -11.49
CA SER A 358 -9.60 18.52 -12.35
C SER A 358 -9.56 17.16 -11.69
N ALA A 359 -9.55 16.10 -12.50
CA ALA A 359 -9.49 14.71 -12.06
C ALA A 359 -8.48 13.92 -12.89
N ASP A 360 -7.89 12.90 -12.27
CA ASP A 360 -7.04 11.93 -12.95
C ASP A 360 -7.05 10.57 -12.22
N LEU A 361 -6.58 9.56 -12.94
CA LEU A 361 -6.51 8.20 -12.42
C LEU A 361 -5.43 8.03 -11.36
N GLU A 362 -4.34 8.81 -11.41
CA GLU A 362 -3.25 8.80 -10.42
C GLU A 362 -3.76 9.20 -9.03
N SER A 363 -4.43 10.35 -8.92
CA SER A 363 -5.00 10.85 -7.67
C SER A 363 -6.11 9.94 -7.17
N THR A 364 -6.92 9.38 -8.08
CA THR A 364 -7.99 8.43 -7.74
C THR A 364 -7.43 7.12 -7.16
N ALA A 365 -6.41 6.54 -7.80
CA ALA A 365 -5.79 5.30 -7.33
C ALA A 365 -5.10 5.50 -5.97
N LEU A 366 -4.42 6.63 -5.78
CA LEU A 366 -3.76 6.96 -4.51
C LEU A 366 -4.78 7.21 -3.38
N ALA A 367 -5.88 7.91 -3.66
CA ALA A 367 -6.95 8.11 -2.69
C ALA A 367 -7.56 6.77 -2.24
N LEU A 368 -7.89 5.89 -3.19
CA LEU A 368 -8.44 4.56 -2.89
C LEU A 368 -7.46 3.66 -2.14
N PHE A 369 -6.16 3.75 -2.46
CA PHE A 369 -5.12 3.05 -1.71
C PHE A 369 -5.12 3.48 -0.24
N ALA A 370 -5.12 4.79 0.03
CA ALA A 370 -5.13 5.30 1.40
C ALA A 370 -6.42 4.94 2.17
N LEU A 371 -7.58 5.00 1.50
CA LEU A 371 -8.85 4.57 2.10
C LEU A 371 -8.87 3.07 2.41
N ARG A 372 -8.21 2.24 1.58
CA ARG A 372 -8.02 0.81 1.86
C ARG A 372 -7.21 0.59 3.12
N ILE A 373 -6.08 1.28 3.28
CA ILE A 373 -5.27 1.19 4.51
C ILE A 373 -6.07 1.66 5.74
N ALA A 374 -6.83 2.74 5.61
CA ALA A 374 -7.70 3.21 6.69
C ALA A 374 -8.79 2.18 7.05
N SER A 375 -9.31 1.44 6.06
CA SER A 375 -10.29 0.38 6.29
C SER A 375 -9.69 -0.80 7.05
N GLU A 376 -8.49 -1.23 6.67
CA GLU A 376 -7.79 -2.38 7.29
C GLU A 376 -7.43 -2.13 8.75
N THR A 377 -7.21 -0.86 9.11
CA THR A 377 -6.79 -0.41 10.44
C THR A 377 -7.94 0.11 11.30
N GLY A 378 -9.16 0.19 10.75
CA GLY A 378 -10.34 0.69 11.48
C GLY A 378 -10.36 2.21 11.70
N THR A 379 -9.64 2.98 10.89
CA THR A 379 -9.65 4.45 10.90
C THR A 379 -10.52 5.05 9.79
N LEU A 380 -11.02 4.26 8.84
CA LEU A 380 -11.99 4.69 7.84
C LEU A 380 -13.36 4.95 8.51
N PRO A 381 -13.89 6.18 8.45
CA PRO A 381 -15.21 6.45 9.02
C PRO A 381 -16.32 5.80 8.20
N THR A 382 -17.48 5.54 8.83
CA THR A 382 -18.66 4.99 8.16
C THR A 382 -19.39 6.02 7.30
N GLU A 383 -19.27 7.30 7.64
CA GLU A 383 -19.82 8.44 6.92
C GLU A 383 -18.89 9.65 7.05
N THR A 384 -19.02 10.60 6.14
CA THR A 384 -18.21 11.81 6.15
C THR A 384 -18.64 12.80 7.23
N TRP A 385 -17.69 13.59 7.74
CA TRP A 385 -17.93 14.59 8.78
C TRP A 385 -18.49 15.90 8.20
N ARG A 386 -19.30 16.62 8.97
CA ARG A 386 -19.81 17.96 8.62
C ARG A 386 -19.57 18.94 9.78
N PRO A 387 -19.21 20.20 9.49
CA PRO A 387 -19.18 21.24 10.52
C PRO A 387 -20.61 21.54 10.99
N LYS A 388 -20.75 22.07 12.21
CA LYS A 388 -22.05 22.55 12.67
C LYS A 388 -22.40 23.84 11.92
N MET A 389 -23.52 23.81 11.19
CA MET A 389 -24.02 24.94 10.40
C MET A 389 -25.53 25.11 10.65
N ASP A 390 -25.89 25.41 11.90
CA ASP A 390 -27.28 25.49 12.32
C ASP A 390 -28.04 26.57 11.51
N GLY A 391 -29.19 26.18 10.95
CA GLY A 391 -30.02 27.05 10.13
C GLY A 391 -29.47 27.36 8.73
N ALA A 392 -28.31 26.82 8.35
CA ALA A 392 -27.77 26.99 6.99
C ALA A 392 -28.58 26.18 5.96
N VAL A 393 -28.85 26.79 4.81
CA VAL A 393 -29.61 26.17 3.71
C VAL A 393 -28.64 25.68 2.64
N GLY A 394 -28.88 24.49 2.09
CA GLY A 394 -28.10 23.95 0.97
C GLY A 394 -26.76 23.33 1.37
N VAL A 395 -26.56 23.01 2.65
CA VAL A 395 -25.42 22.21 3.13
C VAL A 395 -25.54 20.78 2.59
N PRO A 396 -24.52 20.26 1.87
CA PRO A 396 -24.51 18.85 1.47
C PRO A 396 -24.53 17.93 2.71
N PRO A 397 -25.39 16.90 2.74
CA PRO A 397 -25.45 15.98 3.87
C PRO A 397 -24.15 15.18 4.00
N ALA A 398 -23.91 14.62 5.19
CA ALA A 398 -22.90 13.59 5.37
C ALA A 398 -23.19 12.40 4.44
N GLU A 399 -22.17 11.89 3.76
CA GLU A 399 -22.31 10.80 2.79
C GLU A 399 -21.73 9.51 3.38
N LYS A 400 -22.43 8.40 3.15
CA LYS A 400 -21.95 7.07 3.57
C LYS A 400 -20.76 6.66 2.72
N THR A 401 -19.73 6.13 3.38
CA THR A 401 -18.52 5.63 2.72
C THR A 401 -18.84 4.60 1.63
N GLU A 402 -19.79 3.69 1.87
CA GLU A 402 -20.21 2.70 0.87
C GLU A 402 -20.77 3.33 -0.42
N ALA A 403 -21.53 4.44 -0.31
CA ALA A 403 -22.12 5.12 -1.46
C ALA A 403 -21.07 5.88 -2.29
N ILE A 404 -20.11 6.51 -1.60
CA ILE A 404 -18.96 7.17 -2.25
C ILE A 404 -18.15 6.16 -3.05
N LEU A 405 -17.84 5.00 -2.46
CA LEU A 405 -17.07 3.94 -3.11
C LEU A 405 -17.82 3.30 -4.28
N ALA A 406 -19.14 3.11 -4.17
CA ALA A 406 -19.96 2.61 -5.27
C ALA A 406 -19.95 3.59 -6.46
N ARG A 407 -20.02 4.89 -6.18
CA ARG A 407 -19.88 5.96 -7.18
C ARG A 407 -18.56 5.88 -7.92
N THR A 408 -17.47 5.70 -7.20
CA THR A 408 -16.15 5.53 -7.81
C THR A 408 -16.05 4.26 -8.64
N ALA A 409 -16.58 3.13 -8.16
CA ALA A 409 -16.53 1.88 -8.91
C ALA A 409 -17.22 2.00 -10.27
N ASN A 410 -18.37 2.69 -10.34
CA ASN A 410 -19.05 2.97 -11.60
C ASN A 410 -18.26 3.95 -12.48
N ALA A 411 -17.63 4.99 -11.89
CA ALA A 411 -16.78 5.91 -12.64
C ALA A 411 -15.57 5.19 -13.28
N ILE A 412 -14.83 4.38 -12.50
CA ILE A 412 -13.68 3.61 -12.97
C ILE A 412 -14.08 2.59 -14.05
N LYS A 413 -15.22 1.92 -13.87
CA LYS A 413 -15.81 1.04 -14.89
C LYS A 413 -16.04 1.80 -16.20
N ASN A 414 -16.63 3.00 -16.13
CA ASN A 414 -16.98 3.76 -17.32
C ASN A 414 -15.76 4.34 -18.05
N LEU A 415 -14.63 4.50 -17.35
CA LEU A 415 -13.35 4.89 -17.93
C LEU A 415 -12.58 3.73 -18.56
N GLN A 416 -12.96 2.48 -18.28
CA GLN A 416 -12.26 1.31 -18.82
C GLN A 416 -12.47 1.18 -20.33
N LEU A 417 -11.38 1.02 -21.06
CA LEU A 417 -11.41 0.79 -22.51
C LEU A 417 -11.89 -0.62 -22.82
N ARG A 418 -12.32 -0.85 -24.07
CA ARG A 418 -12.74 -2.19 -24.54
C ARG A 418 -11.64 -3.25 -24.43
N THR A 419 -10.37 -2.83 -24.44
CA THR A 419 -9.21 -3.71 -24.26
C THR A 419 -9.00 -4.12 -22.80
N GLY A 420 -9.74 -3.53 -21.86
CA GLY A 420 -9.55 -3.71 -20.41
C GLY A 420 -8.60 -2.69 -19.79
N ASP A 421 -7.86 -1.92 -20.60
CA ASP A 421 -6.90 -0.90 -20.16
C ASP A 421 -7.58 0.41 -19.73
N TRP A 422 -6.80 1.32 -19.16
CA TRP A 422 -7.21 2.69 -18.86
C TRP A 422 -6.26 3.72 -19.48
N THR A 423 -6.80 4.92 -19.72
CA THR A 423 -5.97 6.11 -19.93
C THR A 423 -5.76 6.84 -18.61
N GLU A 424 -4.83 7.80 -18.57
CA GLU A 424 -4.65 8.71 -17.43
C GLU A 424 -5.94 9.41 -16.98
N SER A 425 -6.96 9.45 -17.87
CA SER A 425 -8.30 9.93 -17.56
C SER A 425 -8.29 11.37 -17.04
N ASN A 426 -7.46 12.21 -17.67
CA ASN A 426 -7.30 13.62 -17.36
C ASN A 426 -8.59 14.37 -17.74
N ILE A 427 -9.31 14.82 -16.73
CA ILE A 427 -10.55 15.60 -16.88
C ILE A 427 -10.34 16.95 -16.22
N HIS A 428 -10.93 18.00 -16.80
CA HIS A 428 -11.15 19.26 -16.10
C HIS A 428 -12.55 19.76 -16.41
N GLN A 429 -13.12 20.54 -15.49
CA GLN A 429 -14.49 21.00 -15.61
C GLN A 429 -14.70 22.33 -14.88
N PRO A 430 -15.67 23.15 -15.33
CA PRO A 430 -16.04 24.37 -14.65
C PRO A 430 -16.64 24.07 -13.28
N VAL A 431 -16.45 25.00 -12.34
CA VAL A 431 -17.06 24.99 -11.02
C VAL A 431 -18.09 26.12 -10.93
N THR A 432 -19.34 25.76 -10.66
CA THR A 432 -20.47 26.71 -10.53
C THR A 432 -21.01 26.82 -9.10
N ALA A 433 -20.49 26.01 -8.16
CA ALA A 433 -20.94 26.01 -6.76
C ALA A 433 -20.79 27.39 -6.09
N PHE A 434 -19.85 28.22 -6.58
CA PHE A 434 -19.57 29.54 -6.04
C PHE A 434 -20.37 30.67 -6.71
N ASP A 435 -21.25 30.41 -7.70
CA ASP A 435 -21.91 31.46 -8.50
C ASP A 435 -22.67 32.50 -7.67
N LYS A 436 -23.22 32.11 -6.51
CA LYS A 436 -23.90 33.02 -5.57
C LYS A 436 -22.96 34.02 -4.89
N MET A 437 -21.65 33.80 -4.97
CA MET A 437 -20.57 34.62 -4.40
C MET A 437 -19.79 35.36 -5.49
N ALA A 438 -20.36 35.55 -6.69
CA ALA A 438 -19.73 36.24 -7.82
C ALA A 438 -19.17 37.63 -7.48
N GLN A 439 -19.80 38.34 -6.52
CA GLN A 439 -19.32 39.65 -6.06
C GLN A 439 -18.06 39.59 -5.19
N MET A 440 -17.79 38.43 -4.56
CA MET A 440 -16.66 38.23 -3.64
C MET A 440 -15.47 37.53 -4.30
N ILE A 441 -15.72 36.67 -5.28
CA ILE A 441 -14.71 35.75 -5.82
C ILE A 441 -14.38 36.13 -7.29
N PRO A 442 -13.14 36.54 -7.58
CA PRO A 442 -12.73 36.84 -8.94
C PRO A 442 -12.87 35.62 -9.87
N GLY A 443 -13.46 35.83 -11.05
CA GLY A 443 -13.63 34.77 -12.06
C GLY A 443 -14.91 33.95 -11.90
N VAL A 444 -15.85 34.39 -11.07
CA VAL A 444 -17.17 33.75 -10.88
C VAL A 444 -18.26 34.74 -11.34
N PRO A 445 -19.27 34.31 -12.13
CA PRO A 445 -19.48 32.96 -12.65
C PRO A 445 -18.43 32.56 -13.70
N VAL A 446 -18.19 31.26 -13.79
CA VAL A 446 -17.20 30.66 -14.70
C VAL A 446 -17.67 30.67 -16.16
N ASN A 447 -16.74 30.94 -17.09
CA ASN A 447 -16.96 30.74 -18.52
C ASN A 447 -16.79 29.26 -18.89
N ALA A 448 -17.89 28.49 -18.81
CA ALA A 448 -17.90 27.06 -19.10
C ALA A 448 -17.40 26.71 -20.52
N GLY A 449 -17.54 27.60 -21.50
CA GLY A 449 -17.09 27.39 -22.88
C GLY A 449 -15.57 27.29 -23.03
N SER A 450 -14.80 27.71 -22.03
CA SER A 450 -13.33 27.63 -22.03
C SER A 450 -12.77 26.24 -21.69
N PHE A 451 -13.60 25.29 -21.27
CA PHE A 451 -13.18 23.97 -20.79
C PHE A 451 -13.19 22.92 -21.91
N GLY A 452 -12.09 22.83 -22.66
CA GLY A 452 -11.87 21.82 -23.70
C GLY A 452 -11.50 20.43 -23.18
N LYS A 453 -11.32 19.43 -24.04
CA LYS A 453 -10.80 18.12 -23.61
C LYS A 453 -9.30 18.20 -23.31
N LEU A 454 -8.86 17.55 -22.24
CA LEU A 454 -7.43 17.36 -21.96
C LEU A 454 -6.92 16.08 -22.61
N PHE A 455 -5.64 16.10 -23.02
CA PHE A 455 -4.97 14.89 -23.48
C PHE A 455 -4.85 13.88 -22.33
N SER A 456 -5.15 12.61 -22.61
CA SER A 456 -5.01 11.49 -21.66
C SER A 456 -4.29 10.35 -22.34
N ALA A 457 -3.08 10.04 -21.93
CA ALA A 457 -2.31 8.96 -22.52
C ALA A 457 -2.83 7.59 -22.06
N GLN A 458 -2.82 6.59 -22.95
CA GLN A 458 -2.96 5.19 -22.56
C GLN A 458 -1.57 4.65 -22.25
N THR A 459 -1.37 4.15 -21.02
CA THR A 459 -0.06 3.77 -20.53
C THR A 459 -0.13 2.55 -19.64
N GLN A 460 1.00 1.88 -19.41
CA GLN A 460 1.05 0.75 -18.48
C GLN A 460 0.69 1.19 -17.05
N LEU A 461 1.23 2.33 -16.59
CA LEU A 461 0.94 2.88 -15.26
C LEU A 461 -0.54 3.24 -15.10
N ALA A 462 -1.16 3.89 -16.08
CA ALA A 462 -2.59 4.19 -16.03
C ALA A 462 -3.43 2.92 -15.93
N THR A 463 -3.04 1.86 -16.64
CA THR A 463 -3.70 0.56 -16.57
C THR A 463 -3.57 -0.08 -15.17
N LEU A 464 -2.37 -0.03 -14.58
CA LEU A 464 -2.12 -0.51 -13.22
C LEU A 464 -2.91 0.29 -12.18
N GLN A 465 -2.95 1.62 -12.28
CA GLN A 465 -3.73 2.50 -11.41
C GLN A 465 -5.24 2.22 -11.52
N GLY A 466 -5.74 2.00 -12.74
CA GLY A 466 -7.14 1.66 -13.00
C GLY A 466 -7.54 0.32 -12.38
N TYR A 467 -6.69 -0.71 -12.53
CA TYR A 467 -6.93 -2.00 -11.90
C TYR A 467 -6.81 -1.91 -10.37
N ALA A 468 -5.77 -1.25 -9.86
CA ALA A 468 -5.55 -1.04 -8.43
C ALA A 468 -6.74 -0.33 -7.78
N SER A 469 -7.36 0.62 -8.47
CA SER A 469 -8.58 1.29 -8.01
C SER A 469 -9.73 0.29 -7.76
N LEU A 470 -10.00 -0.61 -8.72
CA LEU A 470 -11.01 -1.66 -8.53
C LEU A 470 -10.64 -2.62 -7.40
N ALA A 471 -9.37 -3.04 -7.32
CA ALA A 471 -8.89 -3.95 -6.29
C ALA A 471 -9.00 -3.36 -4.88
N ASN A 472 -8.59 -2.12 -4.68
CA ASN A 472 -8.70 -1.40 -3.41
C ASN A 472 -10.16 -1.26 -2.97
N ILE A 473 -11.06 -0.92 -3.90
CA ILE A 473 -12.50 -0.92 -3.63
C ILE A 473 -12.97 -2.30 -3.16
N GLY A 474 -12.59 -3.36 -3.87
CA GLY A 474 -12.93 -4.74 -3.50
C GLY A 474 -12.41 -5.16 -2.12
N GLN A 475 -11.25 -4.66 -1.71
CA GLN A 475 -10.69 -4.88 -0.37
C GLN A 475 -11.48 -4.12 0.71
N ILE A 476 -11.97 -2.91 0.42
CA ILE A 476 -12.76 -2.11 1.38
C ILE A 476 -14.17 -2.70 1.55
N VAL A 477 -14.89 -2.94 0.45
CA VAL A 477 -16.32 -3.32 0.52
C VAL A 477 -16.56 -4.84 0.53
N GLY A 478 -15.51 -5.62 0.33
CA GLY A 478 -15.56 -7.06 0.15
C GLY A 478 -15.70 -7.48 -1.31
N PHE A 479 -14.81 -8.37 -1.74
CA PHE A 479 -14.76 -8.84 -3.13
C PHE A 479 -16.03 -9.56 -3.60
N GLU A 480 -16.78 -10.20 -2.70
CA GLU A 480 -18.06 -10.82 -3.07
C GLU A 480 -19.04 -9.79 -3.65
N ARG A 481 -19.19 -8.65 -2.96
CA ARG A 481 -20.04 -7.54 -3.41
C ARG A 481 -19.50 -6.90 -4.69
N ALA A 482 -18.21 -6.56 -4.69
CA ALA A 482 -17.58 -5.91 -5.84
C ALA A 482 -17.63 -6.78 -7.10
N LEU A 483 -17.32 -8.07 -6.99
CA LEU A 483 -17.38 -9.01 -8.11
C LEU A 483 -18.82 -9.33 -8.54
N GLY A 484 -19.80 -9.26 -7.64
CA GLY A 484 -21.22 -9.43 -8.00
C GLY A 484 -21.67 -8.50 -9.12
N ARG A 485 -21.17 -7.26 -9.12
CA ARG A 485 -21.52 -6.22 -10.10
C ARG A 485 -20.48 -5.97 -11.18
N PHE A 486 -19.19 -6.10 -10.85
CA PHE A 486 -18.09 -5.67 -11.71
C PHE A 486 -17.21 -6.82 -12.23
N ARG A 487 -17.65 -8.09 -12.12
CA ARG A 487 -16.85 -9.28 -12.52
C ARG A 487 -16.15 -9.14 -13.87
N GLY A 488 -16.88 -8.69 -14.90
CA GLY A 488 -16.33 -8.52 -16.25
C GLY A 488 -15.21 -7.47 -16.32
N ASN A 489 -15.38 -6.35 -15.60
CA ASN A 489 -14.39 -5.28 -15.53
C ASN A 489 -13.13 -5.72 -14.79
N PHE A 490 -13.28 -6.45 -13.68
CA PHE A 490 -12.16 -7.07 -12.97
C PHE A 490 -11.40 -8.05 -13.86
N GLY A 491 -12.10 -8.93 -14.58
CA GLY A 491 -11.48 -9.91 -15.46
C GLY A 491 -10.69 -9.26 -16.59
N ALA A 492 -11.30 -8.31 -17.32
CA ALA A 492 -10.63 -7.59 -18.40
C ALA A 492 -9.46 -6.74 -17.89
N GLY A 493 -9.65 -6.03 -16.77
CA GLY A 493 -8.62 -5.20 -16.16
C GLY A 493 -7.43 -5.99 -15.64
N LEU A 494 -7.66 -7.18 -15.07
CA LEU A 494 -6.58 -8.05 -14.61
C LEU A 494 -5.72 -8.55 -15.79
N VAL A 495 -6.35 -8.94 -16.90
CA VAL A 495 -5.62 -9.36 -18.11
C VAL A 495 -4.74 -8.22 -18.65
N ALA A 496 -5.29 -7.01 -18.71
CA ALA A 496 -4.57 -5.80 -19.09
C ALA A 496 -3.39 -5.48 -18.14
N ALA A 497 -3.64 -5.49 -16.82
CA ALA A 497 -2.62 -5.25 -15.80
C ALA A 497 -1.47 -6.28 -15.87
N ARG A 498 -1.77 -7.56 -16.08
CA ARG A 498 -0.75 -8.61 -16.23
C ARG A 498 0.15 -8.41 -17.44
N LYS A 499 -0.43 -7.96 -18.56
CA LYS A 499 0.34 -7.60 -19.75
C LYS A 499 1.27 -6.42 -19.46
N ALA A 500 0.78 -5.42 -18.72
CA ALA A 500 1.62 -4.30 -18.28
C ALA A 500 2.78 -4.78 -17.38
N ILE A 501 2.49 -5.57 -16.34
CA ILE A 501 3.47 -6.11 -15.39
C ILE A 501 4.60 -6.90 -16.09
N THR A 502 4.24 -7.77 -17.02
CA THR A 502 5.22 -8.62 -17.73
C THR A 502 6.22 -7.78 -18.54
N ALA A 503 5.79 -6.61 -19.02
CA ALA A 503 6.60 -5.71 -19.83
C ALA A 503 7.44 -4.72 -19.00
N LEU A 504 7.08 -4.44 -17.74
CA LEU A 504 7.77 -3.42 -16.92
C LEU A 504 9.28 -3.64 -16.77
N PRO A 505 9.80 -4.86 -16.52
CA PRO A 505 11.25 -5.07 -16.33
C PRO A 505 12.07 -4.87 -17.61
N ASP A 506 11.43 -4.93 -18.78
CA ASP A 506 12.10 -4.83 -20.08
C ASP A 506 12.25 -3.36 -20.47
N ARG A 507 13.41 -2.76 -20.10
CA ARG A 507 13.72 -1.32 -20.20
C ARG A 507 13.63 -0.72 -21.61
N THR A 508 13.58 -1.52 -22.66
CA THR A 508 13.27 -1.06 -24.03
C THR A 508 11.84 -0.51 -24.16
N SER A 509 10.95 -0.84 -23.20
CA SER A 509 9.56 -0.39 -23.09
C SER A 509 9.36 0.85 -22.22
N ASN A 510 10.40 1.43 -21.61
CA ASN A 510 10.29 2.58 -20.69
C ASN A 510 9.67 3.85 -21.32
N LYS A 511 9.50 3.90 -22.64
CA LYS A 511 8.74 4.96 -23.33
C LYS A 511 7.21 4.80 -23.17
N ASP A 512 6.74 3.59 -22.86
CA ASP A 512 5.31 3.20 -22.84
C ASP A 512 4.75 3.00 -21.41
N VAL A 513 5.59 3.11 -20.37
CA VAL A 513 5.16 3.01 -18.96
C VAL A 513 4.15 4.11 -18.62
N GLY A 514 4.26 5.27 -19.26
CA GLY A 514 3.40 6.44 -19.03
C GLY A 514 3.96 7.44 -18.06
N GLY A 515 3.27 8.59 -17.99
CA GLY A 515 3.56 9.76 -17.17
C GLY A 515 4.77 9.64 -16.22
N ARG A 516 5.82 10.40 -16.50
CA ARG A 516 6.99 10.68 -15.63
C ARG A 516 8.09 9.64 -15.47
N ALA A 517 8.12 8.51 -16.17
CA ALA A 517 9.28 7.59 -16.21
C ALA A 517 9.94 7.35 -14.82
N ILE A 518 9.10 7.08 -13.80
CA ILE A 518 9.55 6.57 -12.50
C ILE A 518 9.06 5.12 -12.43
N PRO A 519 9.91 4.12 -12.80
CA PRO A 519 9.51 2.72 -12.81
C PRO A 519 8.99 2.22 -11.45
N THR A 520 9.49 2.81 -10.36
CA THR A 520 9.11 2.42 -8.99
C THR A 520 7.64 2.66 -8.67
N GLU A 521 6.98 3.63 -9.31
CA GLU A 521 5.54 3.86 -9.11
C GLU A 521 4.70 2.77 -9.77
N ALA A 522 5.10 2.35 -10.99
CA ALA A 522 4.46 1.24 -11.67
C ALA A 522 4.63 -0.07 -10.89
N TYR A 523 5.80 -0.32 -10.31
CA TYR A 523 6.03 -1.47 -9.44
C TYR A 523 5.16 -1.43 -8.18
N PHE A 524 5.00 -0.25 -7.56
CA PHE A 524 4.14 -0.08 -6.42
C PHE A 524 2.67 -0.46 -6.75
N PHE A 525 2.11 0.04 -7.85
CA PHE A 525 0.74 -0.29 -8.24
C PHE A 525 0.58 -1.69 -8.84
N ALA A 526 1.66 -2.30 -9.37
CA ALA A 526 1.66 -3.68 -9.83
C ALA A 526 1.30 -4.67 -8.70
N GLY A 527 1.67 -4.36 -7.45
CA GLY A 527 1.33 -5.18 -6.28
C GLY A 527 -0.16 -5.48 -6.16
N ALA A 528 -1.04 -4.53 -6.49
CA ALA A 528 -2.49 -4.75 -6.43
C ALA A 528 -2.98 -5.84 -7.39
N ALA A 529 -2.34 -6.01 -8.55
CA ALA A 529 -2.62 -7.10 -9.48
C ALA A 529 -1.94 -8.41 -9.08
N CYS A 530 -0.78 -8.35 -8.41
CA CYS A 530 -0.16 -9.54 -7.83
C CYS A 530 -1.03 -10.15 -6.72
N ASP A 531 -1.68 -9.31 -5.90
CA ASP A 531 -2.38 -9.73 -4.67
C ASP A 531 -3.89 -9.96 -4.83
N ALA A 532 -4.45 -9.75 -6.03
CA ALA A 532 -5.89 -9.83 -6.25
C ALA A 532 -6.46 -11.26 -6.04
N PRO A 533 -7.67 -11.42 -5.47
CA PRO A 533 -8.27 -12.74 -5.29
C PRO A 533 -8.47 -13.49 -6.60
N GLY A 534 -8.06 -14.76 -6.64
CA GLY A 534 -8.19 -15.62 -7.81
C GLY A 534 -7.04 -15.49 -8.82
N THR A 535 -6.04 -14.62 -8.56
CA THR A 535 -4.77 -14.68 -9.29
C THR A 535 -3.99 -15.91 -8.84
N ARG A 536 -3.41 -16.63 -9.80
CA ARG A 536 -2.43 -17.67 -9.46
C ARG A 536 -1.14 -16.93 -9.12
N ARG A 537 -0.81 -16.78 -7.83
CA ARG A 537 0.42 -16.11 -7.36
C ARG A 537 1.70 -16.55 -8.10
N ARG A 538 1.73 -17.79 -8.63
CA ARG A 538 2.79 -18.32 -9.51
C ARG A 538 3.07 -17.48 -10.77
N GLU A 539 2.03 -17.05 -11.48
CA GLU A 539 2.19 -16.29 -12.74
C GLU A 539 2.83 -14.93 -12.48
N GLU A 540 2.51 -14.35 -11.32
CA GLU A 540 3.01 -13.04 -10.91
C GLU A 540 4.35 -13.13 -10.19
N PHE A 541 4.69 -14.28 -9.60
CA PHE A 541 5.96 -14.49 -8.91
C PHE A 541 7.15 -14.33 -9.86
N ASN A 542 7.08 -14.92 -11.05
CA ASN A 542 8.12 -14.75 -12.07
C ASN A 542 8.29 -13.28 -12.48
N SER A 543 7.18 -12.57 -12.65
CA SER A 543 7.20 -11.13 -12.96
C SER A 543 7.78 -10.33 -11.79
N TRP A 544 7.39 -10.65 -10.57
CA TRP A 544 7.93 -10.06 -9.35
C TRP A 544 9.44 -10.28 -9.24
N MET A 545 9.94 -11.49 -9.49
CA MET A 545 11.38 -11.78 -9.44
C MET A 545 12.17 -10.89 -10.40
N ARG A 546 11.64 -10.70 -11.62
CA ARG A 546 12.26 -9.81 -12.63
C ARG A 546 12.25 -8.35 -12.17
N MET A 547 11.14 -7.87 -11.62
CA MET A 547 11.04 -6.51 -11.05
C MET A 547 11.98 -6.32 -9.85
N ALA A 548 12.04 -7.30 -8.94
CA ALA A 548 12.90 -7.28 -7.77
C ALA A 548 14.38 -7.29 -8.14
N TYR A 549 14.77 -8.08 -9.14
CA TYR A 549 16.13 -8.06 -9.69
C TYR A 549 16.48 -6.70 -10.30
N GLU A 550 15.55 -6.10 -11.07
CA GLU A 550 15.76 -4.77 -11.67
C GLU A 550 15.96 -3.70 -10.59
N LEU A 551 15.13 -3.71 -9.53
CA LEU A 551 15.28 -2.79 -8.40
C LEU A 551 16.59 -3.03 -7.65
N ALA A 552 16.92 -4.27 -7.26
CA ALA A 552 18.14 -4.58 -6.53
C ALA A 552 19.40 -4.22 -7.34
N SER A 553 19.40 -4.48 -8.64
CA SER A 553 20.54 -4.20 -9.53
C SER A 553 20.75 -2.71 -9.85
N THR A 554 19.75 -1.87 -9.55
CA THR A 554 19.77 -0.44 -9.91
C THR A 554 19.92 0.49 -8.72
N GLN A 555 19.82 -0.05 -7.50
CA GLN A 555 20.10 0.65 -6.24
C GLN A 555 21.51 1.27 -6.27
N HIS A 556 21.63 2.47 -5.71
CA HIS A 556 22.92 3.12 -5.51
C HIS A 556 23.62 2.55 -4.27
N THR A 557 24.93 2.72 -4.19
CA THR A 557 25.74 2.22 -3.07
C THR A 557 25.44 2.89 -1.73
N ASN A 558 24.75 4.03 -1.74
CA ASN A 558 24.25 4.69 -0.53
C ASN A 558 22.87 4.17 -0.08
N GLY A 559 22.29 3.20 -0.79
CA GLY A 559 20.99 2.60 -0.50
C GLY A 559 19.80 3.26 -1.19
N SER A 560 19.95 4.39 -1.88
CA SER A 560 18.83 5.07 -2.54
C SER A 560 18.58 4.61 -3.97
N TRP A 561 17.40 4.92 -4.50
CA TRP A 561 17.06 4.76 -5.92
C TRP A 561 16.87 6.11 -6.59
N THR A 562 17.37 6.27 -7.81
CA THR A 562 17.17 7.48 -8.62
C THR A 562 17.04 7.14 -10.11
N ALA A 563 16.24 7.91 -10.85
CA ALA A 563 16.14 7.83 -12.31
C ALA A 563 16.97 8.94 -12.98
N GLN A 564 17.46 8.67 -14.20
CA GLN A 564 18.22 9.63 -15.00
C GLN A 564 17.35 10.77 -15.62
N ALA A 565 16.03 10.67 -15.55
CA ALA A 565 15.12 11.60 -16.24
C ALA A 565 14.78 12.85 -15.41
N ASN A 566 14.77 14.01 -16.09
CA ASN A 566 14.16 15.24 -15.59
C ASN A 566 12.63 15.14 -15.68
N SER A 567 11.98 14.41 -14.76
CA SER A 567 10.51 14.35 -14.68
C SER A 567 9.95 15.12 -13.49
N TRP A 568 8.99 15.99 -13.75
CA TRP A 568 8.27 16.76 -12.73
C TRP A 568 7.12 15.91 -12.17
N LEU A 569 6.96 15.85 -10.86
CA LEU A 569 5.95 15.03 -10.16
C LEU A 569 4.59 15.74 -10.09
N PHE A 570 4.10 16.15 -11.25
CA PHE A 570 2.82 16.82 -11.42
C PHE A 570 1.70 15.87 -11.82
N PRO A 571 0.63 15.67 -11.00
CA PRO A 571 -0.50 14.81 -11.32
C PRO A 571 -0.90 14.92 -12.79
N THR A 572 -1.19 13.80 -13.46
CA THR A 572 -1.34 13.80 -14.93
C THR A 572 -2.32 14.86 -15.43
N SER A 573 -3.41 15.14 -14.69
CA SER A 573 -4.34 16.21 -15.04
C SER A 573 -3.72 17.60 -14.91
N PHE A 574 -2.87 17.83 -13.90
CA PHE A 574 -2.14 19.08 -13.76
C PHE A 574 -1.16 19.27 -14.90
N LYS A 575 -0.39 18.23 -15.26
CA LYS A 575 0.52 18.29 -16.43
C LYS A 575 -0.24 18.58 -17.72
N ALA A 576 -1.34 17.87 -17.97
CA ALA A 576 -2.16 18.09 -19.16
C ALA A 576 -2.72 19.53 -19.23
N ARG A 577 -3.14 20.11 -18.10
CA ARG A 577 -3.54 21.52 -18.03
C ARG A 577 -2.37 22.48 -18.28
N MET A 578 -1.18 22.16 -17.76
CA MET A 578 0.04 22.93 -18.05
C MET A 578 0.42 22.91 -19.53
N ASP A 579 0.05 21.88 -20.27
CA ASP A 579 0.33 21.83 -21.70
C ASP A 579 -0.77 22.51 -22.53
N ALA A 580 -2.04 22.39 -22.11
CA ALA A 580 -3.18 22.77 -22.93
C ALA A 580 -3.75 24.18 -22.65
N LEU A 581 -3.67 24.68 -21.41
CA LEU A 581 -4.43 25.88 -21.00
C LEU A 581 -3.62 27.18 -21.08
N PRO A 582 -4.29 28.34 -21.26
CA PRO A 582 -3.68 29.65 -21.15
C PRO A 582 -2.92 29.86 -19.84
N LYS A 583 -1.85 30.66 -19.90
CA LYS A 583 -0.95 30.95 -18.77
C LYS A 583 -1.19 32.35 -18.24
N LEU A 584 -1.65 32.46 -16.98
CA LEU A 584 -1.93 33.75 -16.34
C LEU A 584 -0.75 34.25 -15.50
N ASP A 585 -0.19 35.40 -15.87
CA ASP A 585 0.90 36.07 -15.14
C ASP A 585 0.36 37.20 -14.25
N ARG A 586 0.46 37.03 -12.93
CA ARG A 586 0.00 38.04 -11.96
C ARG A 586 0.88 39.29 -11.90
N SER A 587 2.11 39.23 -12.42
CA SER A 587 3.04 40.37 -12.39
C SER A 587 2.71 41.44 -13.44
N LYS A 588 1.72 41.18 -14.32
CA LYS A 588 1.21 42.12 -15.34
C LYS A 588 -0.23 42.54 -15.04
N PRO A 589 -0.48 43.29 -13.94
CA PRO A 589 -1.83 43.66 -13.50
C PRO A 589 -2.60 44.54 -14.49
N ALA A 590 -1.91 45.15 -15.48
CA ALA A 590 -2.52 45.93 -16.56
C ALA A 590 -3.30 45.05 -17.57
N GLN A 591 -3.07 43.74 -17.60
CA GLN A 591 -3.93 42.80 -18.30
C GLN A 591 -5.00 42.33 -17.31
N ILE A 592 -6.26 42.70 -17.54
CA ILE A 592 -7.37 42.20 -16.72
C ILE A 592 -7.33 40.66 -16.77
N MET A 593 -7.00 40.03 -15.65
CA MET A 593 -6.90 38.58 -15.56
C MET A 593 -8.29 37.97 -15.66
N ASP A 594 -8.62 37.36 -16.81
CA ASP A 594 -9.85 36.60 -16.94
C ASP A 594 -9.74 35.27 -16.16
N ARG A 595 -10.04 35.33 -14.86
CA ARG A 595 -10.15 34.14 -14.01
C ARG A 595 -11.42 33.34 -14.27
N SER A 596 -12.35 33.82 -15.11
CA SER A 596 -13.56 33.07 -15.45
C SER A 596 -13.29 31.95 -16.46
N ALA A 597 -12.22 32.06 -17.26
CA ALA A 597 -11.80 31.01 -18.17
C ALA A 597 -10.90 29.95 -17.51
N ALA A 598 -10.89 28.73 -18.06
CA ALA A 598 -9.96 27.67 -17.69
C ALA A 598 -8.50 28.13 -17.91
N HIS A 599 -7.66 27.97 -16.88
CA HIS A 599 -6.31 28.52 -16.91
C HIS A 599 -5.32 27.73 -16.04
N VAL A 600 -4.03 28.03 -16.25
CA VAL A 600 -2.96 27.68 -15.33
C VAL A 600 -2.15 28.94 -15.03
N ARG A 601 -1.66 29.10 -13.81
CA ARG A 601 -0.76 30.21 -13.48
C ARG A 601 0.54 30.12 -14.29
N ALA A 602 1.00 31.22 -14.86
CA ALA A 602 2.19 31.27 -15.71
C ALA A 602 3.47 30.82 -15.00
N ASN A 603 3.58 31.14 -13.71
CA ASN A 603 4.71 30.70 -12.91
C ASN A 603 4.74 29.17 -12.71
N TRP A 604 3.61 28.46 -12.84
CA TRP A 604 3.59 26.98 -12.85
C TRP A 604 4.22 26.40 -14.12
N THR A 605 4.46 27.23 -15.13
CA THR A 605 5.17 26.83 -16.35
C THR A 605 6.60 27.35 -16.43
N ASN A 606 7.06 28.12 -15.43
CA ASN A 606 8.45 28.53 -15.33
C ASN A 606 9.28 27.43 -14.65
N PRO A 607 10.27 26.82 -15.34
CA PRO A 607 11.10 25.76 -14.77
C PRO A 607 11.79 26.13 -13.46
N GLY A 608 12.23 27.38 -13.28
CA GLY A 608 12.88 27.82 -12.05
C GLY A 608 11.92 27.84 -10.86
N SER A 609 10.71 28.37 -11.06
CA SER A 609 9.67 28.43 -10.03
C SER A 609 9.11 27.05 -9.69
N VAL A 610 8.90 26.21 -10.70
CA VAL A 610 8.47 24.81 -10.50
C VAL A 610 9.52 24.04 -9.73
N ASN A 611 10.81 24.14 -10.07
CA ASN A 611 11.84 23.42 -9.35
C ASN A 611 11.98 23.88 -7.89
N ALA A 612 11.81 25.17 -7.61
CA ALA A 612 11.92 25.67 -6.23
C ALA A 612 10.79 25.19 -5.30
N TYR A 613 9.57 24.98 -5.83
CA TYR A 613 8.37 24.73 -5.00
C TYR A 613 7.70 23.36 -5.23
N TYR A 614 7.99 22.71 -6.37
CA TYR A 614 7.38 21.47 -6.84
C TYR A 614 8.41 20.45 -7.34
N ALA A 615 9.72 20.64 -7.11
CA ALA A 615 10.66 19.53 -7.21
C ALA A 615 10.66 18.76 -5.88
N PRO A 616 9.89 17.67 -5.75
CA PRO A 616 10.04 16.81 -4.60
C PRO A 616 11.39 16.10 -4.64
N ASP A 617 11.82 15.64 -3.48
CA ASP A 617 13.01 14.81 -3.36
C ASP A 617 12.74 13.44 -4.02
N ARG A 618 13.08 13.35 -5.31
CA ARG A 618 12.84 12.15 -6.14
C ARG A 618 13.51 10.92 -5.55
N GLN A 619 14.67 11.08 -4.91
CA GLN A 619 15.38 9.96 -4.32
C GLN A 619 14.56 9.34 -3.19
N VAL A 620 13.92 10.19 -2.37
CA VAL A 620 13.04 9.71 -1.29
C VAL A 620 11.80 9.01 -1.84
N ILE A 621 11.13 9.58 -2.85
CA ILE A 621 9.96 8.93 -3.47
C ILE A 621 10.31 7.57 -4.03
N MET A 622 11.36 7.51 -4.86
CA MET A 622 11.77 6.26 -5.51
C MET A 622 12.24 5.23 -4.50
N THR A 623 12.96 5.64 -3.46
CA THR A 623 13.41 4.74 -2.39
C THR A 623 12.21 4.21 -1.60
N ALA A 624 11.26 5.06 -1.21
CA ALA A 624 10.06 4.62 -0.51
C ALA A 624 9.20 3.65 -1.37
N GLN A 625 9.00 3.93 -2.66
CA GLN A 625 8.27 3.03 -3.56
C GLN A 625 9.00 1.71 -3.82
N ALA A 626 10.33 1.76 -3.97
CA ALA A 626 11.16 0.56 -4.11
C ALA A 626 11.07 -0.31 -2.86
N LEU A 627 11.16 0.27 -1.66
CA LEU A 627 10.96 -0.44 -0.40
C LEU A 627 9.58 -1.11 -0.36
N LEU A 628 8.51 -0.38 -0.67
CA LEU A 628 7.15 -0.94 -0.71
C LEU A 628 7.01 -2.10 -1.71
N SER A 629 7.75 -2.08 -2.82
CA SER A 629 7.73 -3.14 -3.83
C SER A 629 8.59 -4.36 -3.45
N LEU A 630 9.69 -4.14 -2.74
CA LEU A 630 10.66 -5.18 -2.38
C LEU A 630 10.31 -5.92 -1.08
N THR A 631 9.70 -5.23 -0.12
CA THR A 631 9.48 -5.76 1.24
C THR A 631 8.64 -7.05 1.22
N SER A 632 7.67 -7.16 0.32
CA SER A 632 6.80 -8.34 0.19
C SER A 632 7.53 -9.64 -0.17
N GLY A 633 8.75 -9.58 -0.69
CA GLY A 633 9.57 -10.77 -0.95
C GLY A 633 10.92 -10.77 -0.23
N ALA A 634 11.05 -9.96 0.82
CA ALA A 634 12.20 -10.01 1.72
C ALA A 634 12.13 -11.21 2.68
N HIS A 635 10.93 -11.74 2.96
CA HIS A 635 10.71 -12.89 3.84
C HIS A 635 10.83 -14.24 3.12
N PRO A 636 11.27 -15.32 3.82
CA PRO A 636 11.39 -16.66 3.25
C PRO A 636 10.07 -17.12 2.62
N MET A 637 10.16 -17.71 1.45
CA MET A 637 8.96 -18.14 0.73
C MET A 637 8.52 -19.54 1.16
N PHE A 638 7.21 -19.75 1.18
CA PHE A 638 6.64 -21.08 1.28
C PHE A 638 6.66 -21.80 -0.09
N LEU A 639 6.54 -23.12 -0.07
CA LEU A 639 6.40 -23.92 -1.28
C LEU A 639 4.99 -24.51 -1.39
N SER A 640 4.51 -24.73 -2.61
CA SER A 640 3.32 -25.53 -2.88
C SER A 640 3.60 -26.55 -3.98
N ALA A 641 3.33 -27.82 -3.72
CA ALA A 641 3.57 -28.90 -4.67
C ALA A 641 2.34 -29.81 -4.78
N SER A 642 2.15 -30.39 -5.97
CA SER A 642 1.08 -31.36 -6.27
C SER A 642 1.70 -32.64 -6.82
N LEU A 643 1.50 -33.76 -6.12
CA LEU A 643 1.91 -35.10 -6.53
C LEU A 643 0.81 -35.79 -7.35
N SER A 644 0.54 -35.28 -8.55
CA SER A 644 -0.49 -35.87 -9.42
C SER A 644 -0.19 -35.57 -10.89
N ASP A 645 -0.60 -36.46 -11.80
CA ASP A 645 -0.41 -36.27 -13.25
C ASP A 645 -1.14 -35.02 -13.77
N LYS A 646 -2.26 -34.68 -13.14
CA LYS A 646 -2.98 -33.41 -13.35
C LYS A 646 -2.87 -32.59 -12.07
N PRO A 647 -2.17 -31.45 -12.05
CA PRO A 647 -1.99 -30.65 -10.85
C PRO A 647 -3.34 -30.30 -10.21
N ILE A 648 -3.51 -30.67 -8.94
CA ILE A 648 -4.71 -30.36 -8.17
C ILE A 648 -4.55 -28.94 -7.65
N ASN A 649 -5.29 -27.98 -8.22
CA ASN A 649 -5.27 -26.61 -7.74
C ASN A 649 -5.99 -26.53 -6.38
N SER A 650 -5.24 -26.18 -5.33
CA SER A 650 -5.78 -25.89 -4.00
C SER A 650 -5.68 -24.40 -3.71
N THR A 651 -6.69 -23.86 -3.04
CA THR A 651 -6.67 -22.51 -2.46
C THR A 651 -6.11 -22.48 -1.05
N MET A 652 -5.77 -23.63 -0.46
CA MET A 652 -5.30 -23.73 0.93
C MET A 652 -4.08 -22.85 1.22
N PRO A 653 -3.01 -22.83 0.38
CA PRO A 653 -1.88 -21.95 0.60
C PRO A 653 -2.31 -20.48 0.70
N ASP A 654 -3.21 -20.03 -0.20
CA ASP A 654 -3.68 -18.65 -0.20
C ASP A 654 -4.47 -18.30 1.07
N VAL A 655 -5.29 -19.23 1.58
CA VAL A 655 -6.05 -19.03 2.82
C VAL A 655 -5.12 -19.01 4.04
N VAL A 656 -4.17 -19.94 4.12
CA VAL A 656 -3.19 -20.00 5.22
C VAL A 656 -2.32 -18.75 5.25
N LEU A 657 -1.76 -18.33 4.11
CA LEU A 657 -0.90 -17.17 4.07
C LEU A 657 -1.64 -15.88 4.40
N ARG A 658 -2.93 -15.76 4.07
CA ARG A 658 -3.75 -14.62 4.53
C ARG A 658 -3.92 -14.60 6.05
N GLU A 659 -4.20 -15.74 6.66
CA GLU A 659 -4.30 -15.86 8.12
C GLU A 659 -2.95 -15.57 8.78
N LEU A 660 -1.85 -16.11 8.23
CA LEU A 660 -0.49 -15.86 8.72
C LEU A 660 -0.07 -14.39 8.55
N SER A 661 -0.41 -13.75 7.42
CA SER A 661 -0.13 -12.33 7.22
C SER A 661 -0.89 -11.44 8.21
N ALA A 662 -2.13 -11.80 8.54
CA ALA A 662 -2.92 -11.06 9.53
C ALA A 662 -2.31 -11.17 10.94
N SER A 663 -1.77 -12.33 11.31
CA SER A 663 -1.19 -12.55 12.62
C SER A 663 0.23 -11.99 12.77
N THR A 664 1.08 -12.13 11.75
CA THR A 664 2.48 -11.71 11.80
C THR A 664 2.71 -10.30 11.27
N LYS A 665 1.72 -9.70 10.60
CA LYS A 665 1.83 -8.41 9.88
C LYS A 665 2.88 -8.42 8.77
N VAL A 666 3.18 -9.60 8.22
CA VAL A 666 4.12 -9.81 7.12
C VAL A 666 3.36 -10.25 5.88
N ASP A 667 3.69 -9.69 4.72
CA ASP A 667 3.12 -10.17 3.45
C ASP A 667 3.86 -11.43 3.00
N TRP A 668 3.20 -12.58 3.11
CA TRP A 668 3.82 -13.88 2.79
C TRP A 668 3.57 -14.32 1.36
N LEU A 669 4.60 -14.91 0.74
CA LEU A 669 4.56 -15.46 -0.61
C LEU A 669 4.79 -16.98 -0.62
N TYR A 670 4.31 -17.63 -1.67
CA TYR A 670 4.69 -19.01 -1.98
C TYR A 670 4.99 -19.21 -3.46
N ALA A 671 5.91 -20.12 -3.73
CA ALA A 671 6.23 -20.59 -5.08
C ALA A 671 5.65 -22.01 -5.28
N ARG A 672 5.25 -22.34 -6.51
CA ARG A 672 4.90 -23.72 -6.84
C ARG A 672 6.14 -24.50 -7.26
N ALA A 673 6.37 -25.64 -6.63
CA ALA A 673 7.44 -26.57 -6.97
C ALA A 673 6.90 -27.77 -7.77
N ASP A 674 7.62 -28.16 -8.82
CA ASP A 674 7.45 -29.43 -9.51
C ASP A 674 8.47 -30.43 -8.96
N LEU A 675 8.04 -31.21 -7.97
CA LEU A 675 8.87 -32.23 -7.30
C LEU A 675 9.44 -33.29 -8.26
N THR A 676 8.96 -33.36 -9.52
CA THR A 676 9.46 -34.30 -10.54
C THR A 676 10.56 -33.72 -11.41
N LYS A 677 10.70 -32.39 -11.49
CA LYS A 677 11.67 -31.71 -12.39
C LYS A 677 12.64 -30.78 -11.66
N ASP A 678 12.23 -30.23 -10.54
CA ASP A 678 13.01 -29.24 -9.83
C ASP A 678 14.05 -29.96 -8.94
N ASP A 679 15.31 -30.04 -9.39
CA ASP A 679 16.45 -30.48 -8.57
C ASP A 679 16.68 -29.56 -7.35
N LEU A 680 16.08 -28.37 -7.40
CA LEU A 680 16.25 -27.24 -6.49
C LEU A 680 15.70 -27.43 -5.08
N LEU A 681 15.05 -28.54 -4.72
CA LEU A 681 14.50 -28.70 -3.36
C LEU A 681 15.56 -28.95 -2.28
N LEU A 682 16.82 -29.14 -2.68
CA LEU A 682 17.87 -29.67 -1.82
C LEU A 682 18.70 -28.61 -1.10
N ASP A 683 18.61 -27.33 -1.51
CA ASP A 683 19.43 -26.24 -0.96
C ASP A 683 18.64 -25.06 -0.35
N ILE A 684 17.30 -25.14 -0.20
CA ILE A 684 16.49 -23.93 0.02
C ILE A 684 16.01 -23.73 1.48
N SER A 685 16.21 -22.49 1.95
CA SER A 685 15.69 -21.82 3.15
C SER A 685 14.15 -21.71 3.27
N ALA A 686 13.38 -22.51 2.53
CA ALA A 686 11.91 -22.42 2.53
C ALA A 686 11.32 -23.10 3.78
N PRO A 687 10.68 -22.35 4.69
CA PRO A 687 10.32 -22.84 6.02
C PRO A 687 9.26 -23.96 6.01
N ALA A 688 8.30 -23.90 5.07
CA ALA A 688 7.32 -24.98 4.92
C ALA A 688 6.83 -25.16 3.48
N MET A 689 6.31 -26.36 3.21
CA MET A 689 5.76 -26.77 1.93
C MET A 689 4.34 -27.32 2.07
N PHE A 690 3.41 -26.76 1.31
CA PHE A 690 2.05 -27.25 1.14
C PHE A 690 2.01 -28.36 0.09
N LEU A 691 1.55 -29.55 0.47
CA LEU A 691 1.56 -30.74 -0.38
C LEU A 691 0.15 -31.32 -0.54
N ASN A 692 -0.27 -31.56 -1.78
CA ASN A 692 -1.47 -32.33 -2.12
C ASN A 692 -1.20 -33.28 -3.29
N GLY A 693 -2.18 -34.11 -3.67
CA GLY A 693 -2.04 -35.07 -4.76
C GLY A 693 -2.41 -36.49 -4.36
N THR A 694 -1.91 -37.48 -5.10
CA THR A 694 -2.13 -38.91 -4.88
C THR A 694 -0.82 -39.60 -4.49
N ALA A 695 -0.90 -40.79 -3.88
CA ALA A 695 0.30 -41.55 -3.49
C ALA A 695 1.07 -42.13 -4.68
N ASP A 696 0.51 -42.12 -5.90
CA ASP A 696 1.09 -42.79 -7.08
C ASP A 696 2.51 -42.29 -7.39
N LYS A 697 2.75 -40.98 -7.22
CA LYS A 697 4.06 -40.37 -7.44
C LYS A 697 5.07 -40.60 -6.32
N LEU A 698 4.66 -41.12 -5.16
CA LEU A 698 5.61 -41.55 -4.12
C LEU A 698 6.33 -42.85 -4.50
N SER A 699 5.89 -43.57 -5.54
CA SER A 699 6.63 -44.73 -6.05
C SER A 699 7.95 -44.34 -6.72
N ASP A 700 8.01 -43.13 -7.27
CA ASP A 700 9.21 -42.56 -7.91
C ASP A 700 10.34 -42.34 -6.87
N PRO A 701 11.52 -42.99 -7.04
CA PRO A 701 12.65 -42.83 -6.14
C PRO A 701 13.16 -41.38 -6.02
N ASP A 702 13.15 -40.61 -7.11
CA ASP A 702 13.67 -39.24 -7.13
C ASP A 702 12.78 -38.30 -6.36
N THR A 703 11.45 -38.39 -6.55
CA THR A 703 10.46 -37.66 -5.76
C THR A 703 10.59 -37.95 -4.26
N ARG A 704 10.75 -39.24 -3.87
CA ARG A 704 10.95 -39.61 -2.46
C ARG A 704 12.25 -39.04 -1.89
N LYS A 705 13.33 -39.11 -2.66
CA LYS A 705 14.63 -38.58 -2.26
C LYS A 705 14.54 -37.07 -1.99
N ARG A 706 13.95 -36.31 -2.92
CA ARG A 706 13.75 -34.85 -2.79
C ARG A 706 12.92 -34.48 -1.57
N LEU A 707 11.80 -35.17 -1.33
CA LEU A 707 10.98 -34.95 -0.13
C LEU A 707 11.74 -35.26 1.16
N SER A 708 12.53 -36.34 1.16
CA SER A 708 13.30 -36.75 2.33
C SER A 708 14.39 -35.74 2.65
N GLU A 709 15.11 -35.28 1.64
CA GLU A 709 16.17 -34.28 1.79
C GLU A 709 15.62 -32.92 2.24
N TYR A 710 14.45 -32.50 1.76
CA TYR A 710 13.74 -31.30 2.26
C TYR A 710 13.41 -31.39 3.76
N VAL A 711 12.94 -32.55 4.23
CA VAL A 711 12.68 -32.74 5.66
C VAL A 711 13.99 -32.80 6.44
N ARG A 712 15.04 -33.46 5.94
CA ARG A 712 16.36 -33.52 6.59
C ARG A 712 16.97 -32.13 6.78
N SER A 713 16.83 -31.24 5.80
CA SER A 713 17.33 -29.86 5.89
C SER A 713 16.56 -28.97 6.87
N GLY A 714 15.48 -29.46 7.48
CA GLY A 714 14.71 -28.75 8.50
C GLY A 714 13.35 -28.25 8.03
N GLY A 715 12.97 -28.48 6.76
CA GLY A 715 11.69 -28.07 6.21
C GLY A 715 10.47 -28.76 6.86
N ILE A 716 9.33 -28.08 6.83
CA ILE A 716 8.05 -28.58 7.37
C ILE A 716 7.11 -28.93 6.22
N VAL A 717 6.55 -30.14 6.21
CA VAL A 717 5.56 -30.56 5.20
C VAL A 717 4.14 -30.43 5.77
N ILE A 718 3.29 -29.65 5.09
CA ILE A 718 1.86 -29.55 5.40
C ILE A 718 1.09 -30.28 4.30
N ALA A 719 0.70 -31.52 4.58
CA ALA A 719 -0.02 -32.36 3.64
C ALA A 719 -1.52 -32.31 3.89
N PHE A 720 -2.31 -32.12 2.84
CA PHE A 720 -3.76 -32.10 2.93
C PHE A 720 -4.43 -32.85 1.78
N ALA A 721 -5.58 -33.48 2.08
CA ALA A 721 -6.39 -34.22 1.10
C ALA A 721 -7.88 -33.93 1.28
N ASN A 722 -8.63 -33.88 0.18
CA ASN A 722 -10.09 -33.81 0.22
C ASN A 722 -10.69 -35.20 0.49
N THR A 723 -11.60 -35.31 1.45
CA THR A 723 -12.19 -36.59 1.87
C THR A 723 -13.09 -37.27 0.82
N ILE A 724 -13.38 -36.61 -0.30
CA ILE A 724 -14.16 -37.20 -1.40
C ILE A 724 -13.28 -37.99 -2.37
N SER A 725 -11.97 -37.75 -2.34
CA SER A 725 -11.03 -38.42 -3.22
C SER A 725 -10.26 -39.47 -2.42
N ASP A 726 -10.69 -40.73 -2.55
CA ASP A 726 -9.94 -41.88 -2.00
C ASP A 726 -8.48 -41.90 -2.51
N ALA A 727 -8.28 -41.43 -3.75
CA ALA A 727 -6.96 -41.25 -4.34
C ALA A 727 -6.13 -40.19 -3.62
N GLU A 728 -6.70 -39.08 -3.15
CA GLU A 728 -5.97 -38.09 -2.35
C GLU A 728 -5.75 -38.58 -0.90
N LEU A 729 -6.72 -39.27 -0.31
CA LEU A 729 -6.57 -39.86 1.02
C LEU A 729 -5.44 -40.91 1.07
N SER A 730 -5.13 -41.55 -0.06
CA SER A 730 -3.97 -42.46 -0.17
C SER A 730 -2.65 -41.76 0.15
N LEU A 731 -2.50 -40.48 -0.21
CA LEU A 731 -1.28 -39.70 0.04
C LEU A 731 -1.08 -39.49 1.55
N ILE A 732 -2.14 -39.10 2.27
CA ILE A 732 -2.10 -38.86 3.72
C ILE A 732 -1.78 -40.16 4.49
N LYS A 733 -2.17 -41.32 3.97
CA LYS A 733 -1.85 -42.62 4.56
C LYS A 733 -0.41 -43.06 4.30
N ALA A 734 0.17 -42.70 3.14
CA ALA A 734 1.50 -43.14 2.73
C ALA A 734 2.64 -42.23 3.23
N LEU A 735 2.38 -40.93 3.43
CA LEU A 735 3.41 -39.98 3.84
C LEU A 735 4.00 -40.20 5.25
N PRO A 736 3.26 -40.62 6.30
CA PRO A 736 3.80 -40.72 7.65
C PRO A 736 5.09 -41.54 7.73
N ASP A 737 5.12 -42.73 7.12
CA ASP A 737 6.29 -43.63 7.15
C ASP A 737 7.50 -42.99 6.45
N LEU A 738 7.26 -42.31 5.31
CA LEU A 738 8.31 -41.59 4.60
C LEU A 738 8.86 -40.43 5.44
N MET A 739 7.99 -39.64 6.07
CA MET A 739 8.40 -38.50 6.89
C MET A 739 9.16 -38.94 8.15
N ILE A 740 8.76 -40.05 8.78
CA ILE A 740 9.49 -40.66 9.90
C ILE A 740 10.90 -41.08 9.47
N ALA A 741 11.01 -41.81 8.36
CA ALA A 741 12.29 -42.25 7.81
C ALA A 741 13.19 -41.10 7.33
N SER A 742 12.60 -39.93 7.08
CA SER A 742 13.31 -38.72 6.67
C SER A 742 13.85 -37.91 7.84
N CYS A 743 13.44 -38.19 9.09
CA CYS A 743 13.99 -37.52 10.26
C CYS A 743 15.35 -38.15 10.64
N GLU A 744 16.41 -37.34 10.74
CA GLU A 744 17.74 -37.83 11.16
C GLU A 744 17.74 -38.32 12.63
N GLU A 745 16.88 -37.74 13.46
CA GLU A 745 16.61 -38.13 14.83
C GLU A 745 15.26 -38.86 14.86
N GLN A 746 15.19 -40.06 15.49
CA GLN A 746 14.02 -40.95 15.52
C GLN A 746 12.67 -40.22 15.52
N GLY A 747 12.10 -40.00 14.33
CA GLY A 747 10.83 -39.30 14.16
C GLY A 747 9.67 -40.15 14.69
N GLN A 748 8.63 -39.51 15.24
CA GLN A 748 7.46 -40.20 15.77
C GLN A 748 6.17 -39.58 15.26
N LEU A 749 5.24 -40.42 14.80
CA LEU A 749 3.86 -40.02 14.54
C LEU A 749 3.14 -39.83 15.87
N ARG A 750 2.56 -38.65 16.08
CA ARG A 750 1.80 -38.31 17.28
C ARG A 750 0.48 -37.63 16.92
N ASN A 751 -0.53 -37.86 17.75
CA ASN A 751 -1.72 -37.03 17.77
C ASN A 751 -1.43 -35.78 18.61
N ILE A 752 -1.40 -34.61 17.96
CA ILE A 752 -1.06 -33.32 18.57
C ILE A 752 -2.28 -32.51 19.01
N ALA A 753 -3.50 -33.07 18.97
CA ALA A 753 -4.75 -32.34 19.28
C ALA A 753 -4.77 -31.70 20.69
N GLU A 754 -4.02 -32.26 21.64
CA GLU A 754 -3.87 -31.77 23.02
C GLU A 754 -2.49 -31.14 23.29
N ASP A 755 -1.66 -30.99 22.27
CA ASP A 755 -0.29 -30.47 22.41
C ASP A 755 -0.29 -28.93 22.54
N ASN A 756 -0.22 -28.45 23.78
CA ASN A 756 -0.14 -27.02 24.08
C ASN A 756 1.10 -26.34 23.47
N ALA A 757 2.20 -27.06 23.26
CA ALA A 757 3.41 -26.48 22.70
C ALA A 757 3.22 -26.10 21.23
N LEU A 758 2.53 -26.96 20.45
CA LEU A 758 2.30 -26.77 19.02
C LEU A 758 0.99 -26.05 18.68
N LEU A 759 -0.07 -26.27 19.45
CA LEU A 759 -1.40 -25.72 19.15
C LEU A 759 -1.82 -24.54 20.04
N GLY A 760 -1.07 -24.26 21.11
CA GLY A 760 -1.40 -23.16 22.02
C GLY A 760 -2.85 -23.22 22.51
N GLU A 761 -3.60 -22.14 22.32
CA GLU A 761 -5.00 -22.07 22.71
C GLU A 761 -5.95 -23.03 21.96
N LEU A 762 -5.53 -23.60 20.82
CA LEU A 762 -6.32 -24.59 20.09
C LEU A 762 -6.20 -25.99 20.69
N ALA A 763 -5.17 -26.25 21.52
CA ALA A 763 -4.98 -27.52 22.18
C ALA A 763 -6.18 -27.87 23.07
N GLY A 764 -6.65 -29.12 22.98
CA GLY A 764 -7.82 -29.61 23.72
C GLY A 764 -9.16 -29.02 23.27
N ARG A 765 -9.17 -27.98 22.42
CA ARG A 765 -10.39 -27.47 21.74
C ARG A 765 -10.68 -28.27 20.47
N LEU A 766 -9.66 -28.86 19.86
CA LEU A 766 -9.81 -29.80 18.77
C LEU A 766 -10.45 -31.08 19.32
N ARG A 767 -11.75 -31.26 19.08
CA ARG A 767 -12.49 -32.48 19.48
C ARG A 767 -12.16 -33.70 18.60
N ARG A 768 -10.98 -33.70 17.97
CA ARG A 768 -10.59 -34.58 16.86
C ARG A 768 -9.09 -34.84 16.87
N PRO A 769 -8.64 -36.04 16.48
CA PRO A 769 -7.21 -36.31 16.33
C PRO A 769 -6.61 -35.44 15.22
N LEU A 770 -5.42 -34.95 15.47
CA LEU A 770 -4.60 -34.22 14.50
C LEU A 770 -3.23 -34.88 14.45
N ASN A 771 -2.93 -35.58 13.36
CA ASN A 771 -1.70 -36.36 13.25
C ASN A 771 -0.56 -35.50 12.71
N ALA A 772 0.61 -35.63 13.34
CA ALA A 772 1.84 -34.97 12.94
C ALA A 772 3.06 -35.86 13.17
N VAL A 773 4.09 -35.72 12.33
CA VAL A 773 5.42 -36.30 12.61
C VAL A 773 6.24 -35.27 13.36
N ILE A 774 6.71 -35.65 14.55
CA ILE A 774 7.59 -34.86 15.40
C ILE A 774 9.00 -35.45 15.35
N ARG A 775 10.00 -34.58 15.16
CA ARG A 775 11.43 -34.93 15.17
C ARG A 775 11.89 -35.30 16.58
N GLY A 776 13.02 -35.98 16.72
CA GLY A 776 13.59 -36.30 18.03
C GLY A 776 13.81 -35.08 18.94
N ASN A 777 14.17 -33.93 18.36
CA ASN A 777 14.29 -32.63 19.04
C ASN A 777 12.97 -31.92 19.39
N GLY A 778 11.82 -32.55 19.15
CA GLY A 778 10.50 -32.01 19.47
C GLY A 778 9.93 -31.01 18.44
N ARG A 779 10.66 -30.68 17.37
CA ARG A 779 10.16 -29.83 16.29
C ARG A 779 9.26 -30.60 15.32
N LEU A 780 8.35 -29.90 14.67
CA LEU A 780 7.50 -30.47 13.63
C LEU A 780 8.31 -30.84 12.37
N ALA A 781 8.02 -32.02 11.81
CA ALA A 781 8.49 -32.42 10.48
C ALA A 781 7.34 -32.40 9.47
N ALA A 782 6.16 -32.91 9.85
CA ALA A 782 5.01 -32.95 8.96
C ALA A 782 3.68 -32.84 9.72
N LEU A 783 2.69 -32.20 9.10
CA LEU A 783 1.31 -32.10 9.57
C LEU A 783 0.36 -32.69 8.52
N PHE A 784 -0.59 -33.51 8.95
CA PHE A 784 -1.54 -34.18 8.05
C PHE A 784 -2.97 -33.75 8.33
N LEU A 785 -3.66 -33.27 7.29
CA LEU A 785 -5.02 -32.72 7.38
C LEU A 785 -5.96 -33.37 6.36
N GLN A 786 -7.16 -33.70 6.81
CA GLN A 786 -8.27 -34.11 5.96
C GLN A 786 -9.28 -32.97 5.86
N LEU A 787 -9.67 -32.59 4.65
CA LEU A 787 -10.52 -31.44 4.39
C LEU A 787 -11.93 -31.86 3.99
N ALA A 788 -12.94 -31.21 4.59
CA ALA A 788 -14.35 -31.39 4.25
C ALA A 788 -14.73 -30.50 3.07
N GLU A 789 -15.56 -31.03 2.16
CA GLU A 789 -16.02 -30.30 0.99
C GLU A 789 -16.98 -29.14 1.34
N ARG A 790 -17.89 -29.36 2.30
CA ARG A 790 -18.83 -28.36 2.85
C ARG A 790 -19.47 -28.87 4.16
N GLY A 791 -19.27 -28.14 5.25
CA GLY A 791 -20.27 -27.93 6.31
C GLY A 791 -20.63 -29.06 7.29
N ILE A 792 -20.29 -30.33 7.07
CA ILE A 792 -20.50 -31.37 8.10
C ILE A 792 -19.17 -32.04 8.46
N PRO A 793 -18.47 -31.47 9.44
CA PRO A 793 -17.25 -32.05 9.94
C PRO A 793 -17.51 -33.36 10.74
N ASN A 794 -17.00 -34.51 10.28
CA ASN A 794 -16.96 -35.80 11.02
C ASN A 794 -15.73 -35.90 11.93
N GLU A 795 -15.61 -36.94 12.76
CA GLU A 795 -14.60 -37.10 13.84
C GLU A 795 -13.11 -36.90 13.45
N SER A 796 -12.74 -36.91 12.17
CA SER A 796 -11.34 -36.76 11.70
C SER A 796 -11.11 -35.67 10.63
N VAL A 797 -12.10 -34.84 10.30
CA VAL A 797 -12.06 -33.92 9.14
C VAL A 797 -12.19 -32.45 9.55
N PHE A 798 -11.51 -31.55 8.85
CA PHE A 798 -11.50 -30.10 9.12
C PHE A 798 -12.13 -29.32 7.96
N THR A 799 -12.82 -28.22 8.26
CA THR A 799 -13.16 -27.25 7.21
C THR A 799 -11.90 -26.50 6.76
N PRO A 800 -11.83 -25.95 5.54
CA PRO A 800 -10.65 -25.21 5.09
C PRO A 800 -10.26 -24.03 5.99
N SER A 801 -11.24 -23.33 6.59
CA SER A 801 -10.96 -22.23 7.52
C SER A 801 -10.39 -22.72 8.85
N GLU A 802 -10.88 -23.84 9.39
CA GLU A 802 -10.32 -24.45 10.59
C GLU A 802 -8.90 -24.97 10.34
N ALA A 803 -8.70 -25.67 9.22
CA ALA A 803 -7.40 -26.17 8.81
C ALA A 803 -6.39 -25.02 8.65
N ALA A 804 -6.79 -23.91 8.01
CA ALA A 804 -5.92 -22.75 7.87
C ALA A 804 -5.47 -22.18 9.23
N LYS A 805 -6.38 -22.02 10.19
CA LYS A 805 -6.05 -21.56 11.55
C LYS A 805 -5.12 -22.51 12.28
N ILE A 806 -5.36 -23.82 12.17
CA ILE A 806 -4.49 -24.84 12.76
C ILE A 806 -3.10 -24.72 12.16
N ILE A 807 -2.99 -24.69 10.83
CA ILE A 807 -1.71 -24.58 10.14
C ILE A 807 -0.96 -23.30 10.57
N THR A 808 -1.64 -22.16 10.61
CA THR A 808 -1.04 -20.87 11.02
C THR A 808 -0.45 -20.96 12.42
N VAL A 809 -1.22 -21.40 13.42
CA VAL A 809 -0.74 -21.53 14.80
C VAL A 809 0.44 -22.50 14.91
N VAL A 810 0.37 -23.62 14.18
CA VAL A 810 1.43 -24.62 14.15
C VAL A 810 2.71 -24.04 13.53
N LEU A 811 2.60 -23.30 12.42
CA LEU A 811 3.74 -22.64 11.79
C LEU A 811 4.34 -21.56 12.70
N GLU A 812 3.52 -20.72 13.35
CA GLU A 812 4.01 -19.69 14.27
C GLU A 812 4.85 -20.25 15.42
N ARG A 813 4.50 -21.45 15.90
CA ARG A 813 5.18 -22.11 17.01
C ARG A 813 6.35 -22.99 16.57
N SER A 814 6.36 -23.43 15.32
CA SER A 814 7.39 -24.34 14.78
C SER A 814 8.52 -23.60 14.08
N LEU A 815 8.25 -22.41 13.54
CA LEU A 815 9.24 -21.59 12.85
C LEU A 815 10.00 -20.68 13.82
N ASP A 816 11.19 -20.27 13.41
CA ASP A 816 11.96 -19.28 14.16
C ASP A 816 11.20 -17.94 14.17
N SER A 817 10.97 -17.39 15.37
CA SER A 817 10.26 -16.13 15.57
C SER A 817 10.87 -14.95 14.79
N SER A 818 12.18 -14.99 14.51
CA SER A 818 12.85 -13.99 13.69
C SER A 818 12.33 -13.99 12.25
N LEU A 819 12.05 -15.16 11.66
CA LEU A 819 11.50 -15.29 10.30
C LEU A 819 10.08 -14.73 10.22
N LEU A 820 9.34 -14.79 11.33
CA LEU A 820 7.97 -14.30 11.42
C LEU A 820 7.91 -12.79 11.70
N SER A 821 9.02 -12.18 12.09
CA SER A 821 9.08 -10.77 12.43
C SER A 821 9.07 -9.89 11.18
N PRO A 822 8.29 -8.79 11.15
CA PRO A 822 8.41 -7.77 10.11
C PRO A 822 9.84 -7.23 9.97
N ALA A 823 10.58 -7.15 11.08
CA ALA A 823 11.94 -6.62 11.10
C ALA A 823 12.95 -7.49 10.32
N TYR A 824 12.62 -8.76 10.04
CA TYR A 824 13.44 -9.64 9.21
C TYR A 824 13.78 -9.04 7.84
N ALA A 825 12.87 -8.23 7.29
CA ALA A 825 13.06 -7.63 5.98
C ALA A 825 14.31 -6.74 5.89
N HIS A 826 14.65 -6.03 6.97
CA HIS A 826 15.72 -5.03 6.97
C HIS A 826 16.84 -5.30 7.99
N LYS A 827 16.60 -6.09 9.05
CA LYS A 827 17.64 -6.45 10.03
C LYS A 827 18.51 -7.58 9.51
N LEU A 828 19.81 -7.33 9.45
CA LEU A 828 20.84 -8.25 8.92
C LEU A 828 21.98 -8.48 9.93
N ASP A 829 21.68 -8.38 11.22
CA ASP A 829 22.65 -8.32 12.32
C ASP A 829 23.64 -9.52 12.34
N ASP A 830 23.25 -10.66 11.75
CA ASP A 830 24.04 -11.90 11.68
C ASP A 830 24.87 -12.07 10.39
N LEU A 831 24.76 -11.15 9.41
CA LEU A 831 25.20 -11.37 8.02
C LEU A 831 26.24 -10.39 7.47
N GLY A 832 26.73 -9.46 8.31
CA GLY A 832 27.78 -8.51 7.93
C GLY A 832 27.27 -7.31 7.13
N ASN A 833 28.12 -6.76 6.26
CA ASN A 833 27.81 -5.52 5.52
C ASN A 833 26.73 -5.76 4.44
N PRO A 834 25.55 -5.09 4.51
CA PRO A 834 24.49 -5.26 3.52
C PRO A 834 24.92 -4.94 2.08
N LEU A 835 25.82 -3.98 1.87
CA LEU A 835 26.31 -3.63 0.53
C LEU A 835 27.11 -4.77 -0.10
N GLU A 836 27.97 -5.42 0.70
CA GLU A 836 28.75 -6.57 0.24
C GLU A 836 27.83 -7.74 -0.10
N LEU A 837 26.85 -8.03 0.77
CA LEU A 837 25.85 -9.07 0.52
C LEU A 837 25.07 -8.83 -0.78
N LEU A 838 24.65 -7.58 -1.03
CA LEU A 838 23.98 -7.20 -2.27
C LEU A 838 24.89 -7.45 -3.49
N GLN A 839 26.14 -7.00 -3.43
CA GLN A 839 27.09 -7.14 -4.54
C GLN A 839 27.38 -8.61 -4.84
N THR A 840 27.64 -9.43 -3.82
CA THR A 840 27.88 -10.87 -3.96
C THR A 840 26.64 -11.58 -4.53
N SER A 841 25.45 -11.28 -4.02
CA SER A 841 24.21 -11.89 -4.52
C SER A 841 23.96 -11.53 -5.99
N LEU A 842 24.16 -10.27 -6.37
CA LEU A 842 24.02 -9.84 -7.77
C LEU A 842 25.10 -10.43 -8.69
N GLN A 843 26.29 -10.73 -8.19
CA GLN A 843 27.31 -11.44 -8.96
C GLN A 843 26.91 -12.90 -9.20
N LEU A 844 26.41 -13.59 -8.17
CA LEU A 844 25.91 -14.96 -8.28
C LEU A 844 24.74 -15.07 -9.27
N LEU A 845 23.80 -14.12 -9.24
CA LEU A 845 22.67 -14.07 -10.18
C LEU A 845 23.08 -13.80 -11.64
N LYS A 846 24.27 -13.23 -11.85
CA LYS A 846 24.84 -12.98 -13.19
C LYS A 846 25.74 -14.11 -13.67
N ALA A 847 26.23 -14.96 -12.78
CA ALA A 847 27.08 -16.08 -13.14
C ALA A 847 26.27 -17.09 -13.97
N PRO A 848 26.84 -17.67 -15.05
CA PRO A 848 26.20 -18.81 -15.69
C PRO A 848 26.02 -19.93 -14.65
N PRO A 849 24.91 -20.69 -14.70
CA PRO A 849 24.69 -21.77 -13.75
C PRO A 849 25.93 -22.67 -13.73
N GLN A 850 26.53 -22.86 -12.55
CA GLN A 850 27.60 -23.83 -12.40
C GLN A 850 27.02 -25.18 -12.83
N LYS A 851 27.48 -25.69 -13.98
CA LYS A 851 27.28 -27.10 -14.28
C LYS A 851 28.01 -27.85 -13.17
N LEU A 852 27.29 -28.63 -12.38
CA LEU A 852 27.88 -29.74 -11.65
C LEU A 852 28.74 -30.51 -12.66
N GLU A 853 30.04 -30.62 -12.40
CA GLU A 853 30.91 -31.43 -13.25
C GLU A 853 30.31 -32.84 -13.31
N PRO A 854 29.92 -33.33 -14.51
CA PRO A 854 29.49 -34.70 -14.63
C PRO A 854 30.68 -35.60 -14.27
N PRO A 855 30.46 -36.79 -13.65
CA PRO A 855 31.51 -37.78 -13.58
C PRO A 855 32.06 -38.05 -14.99
N PRO A 856 33.37 -38.37 -15.13
CA PRO A 856 34.01 -38.46 -16.44
C PRO A 856 33.24 -39.43 -17.35
N PRO A 857 33.02 -39.06 -18.63
CA PRO A 857 32.17 -39.83 -19.52
C PRO A 857 32.75 -41.21 -19.81
N ALA A 858 31.90 -42.23 -19.78
CA ALA A 858 32.17 -43.50 -20.43
C ALA A 858 32.05 -43.35 -21.96
N ASP A 859 32.86 -44.10 -22.70
CA ASP A 859 33.10 -43.94 -24.13
C ASP A 859 31.83 -43.92 -25.01
N PRO A 860 31.80 -43.11 -26.08
CA PRO A 860 30.62 -42.90 -26.90
C PRO A 860 30.41 -44.04 -27.93
N PRO A 861 29.17 -44.51 -28.13
CA PRO A 861 28.82 -45.32 -29.29
C PRO A 861 28.51 -44.45 -30.53
N PRO A 862 28.61 -45.02 -31.75
CA PRO A 862 28.72 -44.27 -33.00
C PRO A 862 27.39 -43.70 -33.52
N ALA A 863 27.52 -42.62 -34.29
CA ALA A 863 26.45 -41.78 -34.83
C ALA A 863 25.51 -42.48 -35.83
N ALA A 864 24.21 -42.15 -35.75
CA ALA A 864 23.21 -42.44 -36.75
C ALA A 864 22.60 -41.15 -37.33
N ALA A 865 22.27 -41.23 -38.61
CA ALA A 865 22.10 -40.15 -39.57
C ALA A 865 20.85 -39.27 -39.43
N THR A 866 21.02 -38.02 -39.88
CA THR A 866 20.03 -36.95 -40.01
C THR A 866 18.97 -37.23 -41.08
N PRO A 867 17.68 -37.00 -40.82
CA PRO A 867 16.66 -36.83 -41.86
C PRO A 867 16.32 -35.34 -42.13
N PRO A 868 15.80 -35.01 -43.33
CA PRO A 868 15.85 -33.66 -43.89
C PRO A 868 14.63 -32.77 -43.57
N ALA A 869 14.86 -31.46 -43.74
CA ALA A 869 13.92 -30.37 -43.56
C ALA A 869 12.69 -30.44 -44.47
N LYS A 870 11.50 -30.13 -43.92
CA LYS A 870 10.26 -29.92 -44.68
C LYS A 870 9.83 -28.44 -44.67
N GLN A 871 9.51 -27.99 -45.87
CA GLN A 871 9.08 -26.66 -46.28
C GLN A 871 7.72 -26.27 -45.71
N THR A 872 7.60 -25.02 -45.27
CA THR A 872 6.34 -24.34 -44.91
C THR A 872 5.80 -23.54 -46.10
N THR A 873 4.58 -23.84 -46.53
CA THR A 873 3.80 -23.09 -47.53
C THR A 873 2.96 -21.99 -46.85
N PRO A 874 2.77 -20.81 -47.47
CA PRO A 874 2.00 -19.69 -46.89
C PRO A 874 0.53 -19.69 -47.36
N ALA A 875 -0.39 -19.30 -46.45
CA ALA A 875 -1.81 -19.09 -46.73
C ALA A 875 -2.14 -17.58 -46.92
N PRO A 876 -3.19 -17.24 -47.70
CA PRO A 876 -3.35 -15.93 -48.34
C PRO A 876 -4.00 -14.84 -47.48
N LYS A 877 -3.64 -13.58 -47.77
CA LYS A 877 -4.21 -12.35 -47.22
C LYS A 877 -5.58 -12.06 -47.86
N ALA A 878 -6.62 -11.90 -47.04
CA ALA A 878 -7.91 -11.33 -47.44
C ALA A 878 -7.94 -9.83 -47.11
N ALA A 879 -8.27 -9.01 -48.11
CA ALA A 879 -8.47 -7.57 -47.99
C ALA A 879 -9.82 -7.27 -47.31
N VAL A 880 -9.83 -6.33 -46.36
CA VAL A 880 -11.06 -5.75 -45.78
C VAL A 880 -11.07 -4.25 -46.10
N THR A 881 -12.08 -3.84 -46.85
CA THR A 881 -12.39 -2.44 -47.19
C THR A 881 -12.99 -1.70 -45.97
N PRO A 882 -12.63 -0.42 -45.75
CA PRO A 882 -13.16 0.36 -44.63
C PRO A 882 -14.58 0.86 -44.90
N ARG A 883 -15.45 0.75 -43.89
CA ARG A 883 -16.83 1.31 -43.89
C ARG A 883 -16.79 2.75 -43.36
N PRO A 884 -17.50 3.72 -43.96
CA PRO A 884 -17.48 5.11 -43.54
C PRO A 884 -18.10 5.32 -42.13
N PRO A 885 -17.63 6.30 -41.35
CA PRO A 885 -18.08 6.54 -39.99
C PRO A 885 -19.51 7.09 -39.95
N SER A 886 -20.31 6.58 -39.01
CA SER A 886 -21.65 7.10 -38.73
C SER A 886 -21.56 8.40 -37.92
N PRO A 887 -22.45 9.38 -38.15
CA PRO A 887 -22.42 10.67 -37.48
C PRO A 887 -22.67 10.56 -35.97
N PRO A 888 -22.08 11.46 -35.15
CA PRO A 888 -22.16 11.39 -33.71
C PRO A 888 -23.60 11.69 -33.21
N PRO A 889 -24.07 10.99 -32.18
CA PRO A 889 -25.36 11.30 -31.57
C PRO A 889 -25.30 12.65 -30.84
N PRO A 890 -26.41 13.41 -30.81
CA PRO A 890 -26.48 14.70 -30.14
C PRO A 890 -26.23 14.58 -28.63
N PRO A 891 -25.71 15.64 -27.99
CA PRO A 891 -25.31 15.61 -26.58
C PRO A 891 -26.52 15.35 -25.68
N PRO A 892 -26.37 14.49 -24.64
CA PRO A 892 -27.44 14.22 -23.70
C PRO A 892 -27.74 15.46 -22.86
N THR A 893 -29.03 15.75 -22.68
CA THR A 893 -29.51 16.72 -21.70
C THR A 893 -29.13 16.28 -20.27
N PRO A 894 -28.83 17.21 -19.35
CA PRO A 894 -28.46 16.86 -17.98
C PRO A 894 -29.63 16.16 -17.30
N ARG A 895 -29.45 14.88 -16.93
CA ARG A 895 -30.35 14.21 -15.99
C ARG A 895 -30.06 14.70 -14.57
N PRO A 896 -31.06 14.78 -13.69
CA PRO A 896 -30.84 14.96 -12.26
C PRO A 896 -29.93 13.83 -11.72
N PRO A 897 -29.18 14.07 -10.63
CA PRO A 897 -28.27 13.07 -10.07
C PRO A 897 -29.05 11.77 -9.81
N ALA A 898 -28.55 10.67 -10.38
CA ALA A 898 -29.09 9.35 -10.16
C ALA A 898 -29.10 9.06 -8.65
N ALA A 899 -30.17 8.39 -8.18
CA ALA A 899 -30.29 7.87 -6.82
C ALA A 899 -28.96 7.25 -6.37
N ASP A 900 -28.59 7.46 -5.10
CA ASP A 900 -27.32 7.01 -4.51
C ASP A 900 -26.94 5.63 -5.05
N GLU A 901 -25.80 5.55 -5.73
CA GLU A 901 -25.35 4.31 -6.32
C GLU A 901 -25.07 3.33 -5.19
N VAL A 902 -25.84 2.24 -5.12
CA VAL A 902 -25.71 1.17 -4.11
C VAL A 902 -25.00 -0.03 -4.72
N TRP A 903 -24.24 -0.80 -3.93
CA TRP A 903 -23.50 -1.99 -4.35
C TRP A 903 -24.33 -3.04 -5.09
#